data_AF-R5IDJ4-F1
#
_entry.id   AF-R5IDJ4-F1
#
_cell.length_a   1.000
_cell.length_b   1.000
_cell.length_c   1.000
_cell.angle_alpha   90.00
_cell.angle_beta   90.00
_cell.angle_gamma   90.00
#
_symmetry.space_group_name_H-M   'P 1'
#
loop_
_entity.id
_entity.type
_entity.pdbx_description
1 polymer ?
#
loop_
_entity_poly.entity_id
_entity_poly.type
_entity_poly.pdbx_seq_one_letter_code
_entity_poly.pdbx_strand_id
1 'polypeptide(L)'
;MKFRLLGQDVAISEAAESYNTYRKLFIGQAKTAANQFFDAYERNQSLEDVVRKTPDQIAACIAPSVELCIQILVDHGVYTIDREPFSSTYRSYLDRWKKAYEAICGQYDSIVSEQEELDQYRVARRENRGCWVGGGFGVGGALKGAATAGAMNMVSGAAHRVVNGVGKIFSSLSASSEMRKIFNDSKTRSSLARSVWNTVFYLHYALIDCLDRTGADHLPYEGRETSGMDQKATAILNNIGHIADASQRREALLEAFRIDPYLSDWYLLALQSDGDPDGKLQEAADYFDIPGITSAKQSILDTFAKALPLDTEGAAKLAVQKIQAEKERLQYFEDTEHTQLAVDAVKNFDIAYRTVDGYLHQTREDADFSRSEINQILAVEEGVDFSDIDSVARGQQQLSVFHSAVAQQHQQKLDEAWTGLDIKRRSVATGIPNGEPLVFDTPEFAAQAQQIADQLRQRMITYQKSANAEAAFKTMLDHLAYEGLPAELLACYTAELNRLLREIDQKERTALGQEYPTREAAANARQTYTQLEQSVHKPDAPKHAEAIRKQIAQADLPEATKEALRTTLFQKEHATRIAAAKGFGKASTWILIAVIIVSHFLSLSCTQAFLGRRFYILGYSYMLSDLNICDRLSFWDGIKNAVVVFGHCAGDIFIKSFHEYFAGFHNGFLAGVVWAVVGIFWTLIKHAFLAIPRYILCLVTVFFQKASIFYYVGYALGTWPLFRVLSAYSNKGEEEENIRRQVEGNS
;
A
#
# COMPACT_ATOMS: atom_id res chain seq x y z
N MET A 1 32.14 -6.27 48.95
CA MET A 1 32.23 -5.27 47.83
C MET A 1 31.99 -3.84 48.33
N LYS A 2 32.60 -2.80 47.71
CA LYS A 2 32.39 -1.37 48.04
C LYS A 2 31.95 -0.58 46.80
N PHE A 3 31.00 0.34 46.98
CA PHE A 3 30.52 1.27 45.96
C PHE A 3 30.68 2.70 46.45
N ARG A 4 30.90 3.64 45.53
CA ARG A 4 30.83 5.07 45.83
C ARG A 4 29.49 5.59 45.33
N LEU A 5 28.55 5.86 46.25
CA LEU A 5 27.18 6.25 45.93
C LEU A 5 26.81 7.50 46.70
N LEU A 6 26.16 8.45 46.03
CA LEU A 6 25.76 9.74 46.61
C LEU A 6 26.93 10.47 47.30
N GLY A 7 28.13 10.34 46.74
CA GLY A 7 29.36 10.94 47.27
C GLY A 7 29.96 10.25 48.50
N GLN A 8 29.44 9.10 48.93
CA GLN A 8 29.95 8.33 50.07
C GLN A 8 30.33 6.90 49.68
N ASP A 9 31.28 6.31 50.40
CA ASP A 9 31.61 4.89 50.27
C ASP A 9 30.60 4.04 51.05
N VAL A 10 29.99 3.09 50.34
CA VAL A 10 28.98 2.16 50.85
C VAL A 10 29.49 0.75 50.64
N ALA A 11 29.62 -0.02 51.71
CA ALA A 11 29.98 -1.43 51.65
C ALA A 11 28.73 -2.30 51.73
N ILE A 12 28.68 -3.35 50.91
CA ILE A 12 27.76 -4.48 51.12
C ILE A 12 28.50 -5.62 51.82
N SER A 13 27.78 -6.43 52.59
CA SER A 13 28.36 -7.57 53.30
C SER A 13 28.87 -8.63 52.33
N GLU A 14 29.82 -9.45 52.79
CA GLU A 14 30.31 -10.61 52.04
C GLU A 14 29.18 -11.62 51.76
N ALA A 15 28.25 -11.77 52.71
CA ALA A 15 27.03 -12.55 52.53
C ALA A 15 26.16 -12.04 51.36
N ALA A 16 25.93 -10.73 51.27
CA ALA A 16 25.16 -10.13 50.17
C ALA A 16 25.87 -10.27 48.81
N GLU A 17 27.20 -10.21 48.79
CA GLU A 17 28.01 -10.47 47.60
C GLU A 17 27.92 -11.94 47.14
N SER A 18 27.99 -12.89 48.10
CA SER A 18 27.78 -14.31 47.83
C SER A 18 26.38 -14.58 47.28
N TYR A 19 25.33 -14.03 47.91
CA TYR A 19 23.95 -14.10 47.41
C TYR A 19 23.82 -13.53 45.99
N ASN A 20 24.39 -12.36 45.74
CA ASN A 20 24.31 -11.71 44.43
C ASN A 20 24.93 -12.58 43.33
N THR A 21 26.00 -13.33 43.63
CA THR A 21 26.65 -14.24 42.68
C THR A 21 25.67 -15.28 42.13
N TYR A 22 24.91 -15.95 43.02
CA TYR A 22 23.87 -16.89 42.60
C TYR A 22 22.71 -16.19 41.90
N ARG A 23 22.28 -15.02 42.38
CA ARG A 23 21.21 -14.24 41.74
C ARG A 23 21.56 -13.92 40.28
N LYS A 24 22.76 -13.40 40.01
CA LYS A 24 23.24 -13.08 38.64
C LYS A 24 23.33 -14.31 37.75
N LEU A 25 23.84 -15.42 38.28
CA LEU A 25 23.89 -16.70 37.56
C LEU A 25 22.49 -17.09 37.07
N PHE A 26 21.49 -17.05 37.96
CA PHE A 26 20.13 -17.42 37.61
C PHE A 26 19.37 -16.38 36.79
N ILE A 27 19.77 -15.10 36.79
CA ILE A 27 19.29 -14.12 35.79
C ILE A 27 19.72 -14.54 34.39
N GLY A 28 20.98 -14.95 34.21
CA GLY A 28 21.49 -15.46 32.94
C GLY A 28 20.77 -16.73 32.47
N GLN A 29 20.58 -17.69 33.39
CA GLN A 29 19.82 -18.92 33.12
C GLN A 29 18.36 -18.61 32.75
N ALA A 30 17.71 -17.69 33.48
CA ALA A 30 16.33 -17.32 33.23
C ALA A 30 16.14 -16.64 31.87
N LYS A 31 17.06 -15.74 31.47
CA LYS A 31 17.08 -15.15 30.12
C LYS A 31 17.19 -16.23 29.05
N THR A 32 18.10 -17.19 29.25
CA THR A 32 18.32 -18.30 28.31
C THR A 32 17.09 -19.18 28.17
N ALA A 33 16.52 -19.64 29.29
CA ALA A 33 15.34 -20.51 29.31
C ALA A 33 14.10 -19.81 28.73
N ALA A 34 13.91 -18.52 29.01
CA ALA A 34 12.81 -17.75 28.45
C ALA A 34 12.93 -17.58 26.92
N ASN A 35 14.13 -17.33 26.41
CA ASN A 35 14.38 -17.25 24.96
C ASN A 35 14.19 -18.61 24.28
N GLN A 36 14.69 -19.69 24.87
CA GLN A 36 14.45 -21.06 24.37
C GLN A 36 12.96 -21.39 24.34
N PHE A 37 12.21 -20.98 25.36
CA PHE A 37 10.77 -21.17 25.39
C PHE A 37 10.08 -20.32 24.31
N PHE A 38 10.51 -19.08 24.11
CA PHE A 38 10.01 -18.22 23.05
C PHE A 38 10.17 -18.90 21.68
N ASP A 39 11.36 -19.42 21.38
CA ASP A 39 11.63 -20.16 20.14
C ASP A 39 10.80 -21.44 20.02
N ALA A 40 10.54 -22.13 21.13
CA ALA A 40 9.69 -23.32 21.15
C ALA A 40 8.22 -22.97 20.90
N TYR A 41 7.76 -21.85 21.45
CA TYR A 41 6.39 -21.34 21.26
C TYR A 41 6.12 -20.98 19.81
N GLU A 42 7.06 -20.34 19.11
CA GLU A 42 6.93 -19.98 17.68
C GLU A 42 6.79 -21.20 16.74
N ARG A 43 7.17 -22.39 17.19
CA ARG A 43 7.00 -23.64 16.42
C ARG A 43 5.61 -24.26 16.57
N ASN A 44 4.78 -23.74 17.49
CA ASN A 44 3.39 -24.16 17.61
C ASN A 44 2.60 -23.60 16.43
N GLN A 45 1.67 -24.38 15.87
CA GLN A 45 0.89 -23.94 14.71
C GLN A 45 -0.49 -23.38 15.08
N SER A 46 -0.90 -23.56 16.35
CA SER A 46 -2.23 -23.21 16.81
C SER A 46 -2.31 -23.14 18.34
N LEU A 47 -3.45 -22.67 18.87
CA LEU A 47 -3.70 -22.63 20.31
C LEU A 47 -3.79 -24.04 20.92
N GLU A 48 -4.30 -25.01 20.17
CA GLU A 48 -4.34 -26.43 20.56
C GLU A 48 -2.91 -26.97 20.76
N ASP A 49 -2.01 -26.62 19.87
CA ASP A 49 -0.59 -26.96 19.99
C ASP A 49 0.02 -26.33 21.25
N VAL A 50 -0.31 -25.07 21.54
CA VAL A 50 0.11 -24.40 22.79
C VAL A 50 -0.42 -25.18 23.99
N VAL A 51 -1.70 -25.50 24.08
CA VAL A 51 -2.24 -26.23 25.25
C VAL A 51 -1.63 -27.63 25.37
N ARG A 52 -1.39 -28.32 24.26
CA ARG A 52 -0.84 -29.69 24.30
C ARG A 52 0.66 -29.73 24.61
N LYS A 53 1.45 -28.86 24.00
CA LYS A 53 2.92 -28.95 23.96
C LYS A 53 3.60 -28.06 25.01
N THR A 54 2.95 -27.00 25.48
CA THR A 54 3.58 -26.02 26.39
C THR A 54 4.14 -26.64 27.68
N PRO A 55 3.48 -27.60 28.36
CA PRO A 55 4.06 -28.22 29.55
C PRO A 55 5.43 -28.86 29.29
N ASP A 56 5.56 -29.61 28.20
CA ASP A 56 6.81 -30.26 27.81
C ASP A 56 7.87 -29.24 27.35
N GLN A 57 7.44 -28.21 26.60
CA GLN A 57 8.31 -27.12 26.17
C GLN A 57 8.89 -26.37 27.38
N ILE A 58 8.06 -26.05 28.38
CA ILE A 58 8.48 -25.40 29.62
C ILE A 58 9.42 -26.31 30.41
N ALA A 59 9.07 -27.59 30.58
CA ALA A 59 9.91 -28.56 31.29
C ALA A 59 11.29 -28.70 30.65
N ALA A 60 11.36 -28.74 29.31
CA ALA A 60 12.62 -28.79 28.58
C ALA A 60 13.47 -27.52 28.78
N CYS A 61 12.85 -26.34 28.89
CA CYS A 61 13.57 -25.08 29.13
C CYS A 61 14.05 -24.92 30.58
N ILE A 62 13.34 -25.49 31.56
CA ILE A 62 13.71 -25.41 32.99
C ILE A 62 14.76 -26.47 33.37
N ALA A 63 14.73 -27.66 32.75
CA ALA A 63 15.58 -28.78 33.12
C ALA A 63 17.08 -28.45 33.21
N PRO A 64 17.69 -27.70 32.25
CA PRO A 64 19.11 -27.33 32.35
C PRO A 64 19.45 -26.55 33.63
N SER A 65 18.55 -25.68 34.09
CA SER A 65 18.77 -24.90 35.32
C SER A 65 18.60 -25.75 36.58
N VAL A 66 17.76 -26.80 36.54
CA VAL A 66 17.68 -27.78 37.63
C VAL A 66 18.95 -28.62 37.68
N GLU A 67 19.47 -29.06 36.54
CA GLU A 67 20.76 -29.76 36.48
C GLU A 67 21.90 -28.91 36.99
N LEU A 68 21.89 -27.61 36.68
CA LEU A 68 22.86 -26.68 37.24
C LEU A 68 22.78 -26.62 38.77
N CYS A 69 21.57 -26.58 39.35
CA CYS A 69 21.42 -26.67 40.82
C CYS A 69 22.06 -27.94 41.37
N ILE A 70 21.80 -29.11 40.76
CA ILE A 70 22.37 -30.38 41.20
C ILE A 70 23.90 -30.38 41.05
N GLN A 71 24.43 -29.89 39.93
CA GLN A 71 25.86 -29.79 39.73
C GLN A 71 26.52 -28.90 40.78
N ILE A 72 25.93 -27.75 41.10
CA ILE A 72 26.44 -26.87 42.14
C ILE A 72 26.42 -27.56 43.50
N LEU A 73 25.34 -28.30 43.85
CA LEU A 73 25.29 -29.08 45.08
C LEU A 73 26.42 -30.12 45.14
N VAL A 74 26.68 -30.83 44.04
CA VAL A 74 27.79 -31.80 43.91
C VAL A 74 29.14 -31.12 44.08
N ASP A 75 29.34 -29.95 43.47
CA ASP A 75 30.56 -29.15 43.58
C ASP A 75 30.81 -28.66 45.02
N HIS A 76 29.74 -28.50 45.82
CA HIS A 76 29.80 -28.19 47.25
C HIS A 76 29.81 -29.44 48.15
N GLY A 77 29.98 -30.64 47.59
CA GLY A 77 30.11 -31.89 48.35
C GLY A 77 28.78 -32.51 48.80
N VAL A 78 27.64 -32.03 48.30
CA VAL A 78 26.31 -32.57 48.61
C VAL A 78 25.96 -33.68 47.60
N TYR A 79 26.26 -34.93 47.95
CA TYR A 79 26.03 -36.10 47.08
C TYR A 79 24.70 -36.83 47.36
N THR A 80 23.97 -36.43 48.38
CA THR A 80 22.74 -37.11 48.86
C THR A 80 21.46 -36.59 48.20
N ILE A 81 21.55 -35.55 47.38
CA ILE A 81 20.42 -34.89 46.73
C ILE A 81 20.65 -34.93 45.22
N ASP A 82 19.84 -35.73 44.53
CA ASP A 82 19.74 -35.71 43.07
C ASP A 82 18.47 -34.95 42.63
N ARG A 83 18.11 -35.04 41.35
CA ARG A 83 17.01 -34.26 40.74
C ARG A 83 15.68 -34.45 41.48
N GLU A 84 15.36 -35.66 41.93
CA GLU A 84 14.04 -36.01 42.44
C GLU A 84 13.76 -35.44 43.85
N PRO A 85 14.62 -35.65 44.88
CA PRO A 85 14.51 -34.99 46.17
C PRO A 85 14.58 -33.46 46.07
N PHE A 86 15.40 -32.92 45.18
CA PHE A 86 15.45 -31.46 44.95
C PHE A 86 14.12 -30.93 44.42
N SER A 87 13.61 -31.54 43.35
CA SER A 87 12.39 -31.07 42.68
C SER A 87 11.14 -31.22 43.55
N SER A 88 11.07 -32.31 44.34
CA SER A 88 9.97 -32.53 45.27
C SER A 88 9.98 -31.53 46.43
N THR A 89 11.15 -31.24 47.01
CA THR A 89 11.31 -30.28 48.12
C THR A 89 11.00 -28.85 47.69
N TYR A 90 11.46 -28.44 46.50
CA TYR A 90 11.37 -27.06 46.01
C TYR A 90 10.28 -26.84 44.96
N ARG A 91 9.25 -27.69 44.98
CA ARG A 91 8.13 -27.68 44.03
C ARG A 91 7.44 -26.32 43.90
N SER A 92 7.31 -25.58 44.99
CA SER A 92 6.68 -24.25 45.00
C SER A 92 7.40 -23.24 44.07
N TYR A 93 8.71 -23.39 43.89
CA TYR A 93 9.47 -22.60 42.93
C TYR A 93 9.30 -23.10 41.50
N LEU A 94 9.32 -24.43 41.30
CA LEU A 94 9.17 -25.08 39.99
C LEU A 94 7.77 -24.95 39.38
N ASP A 95 6.73 -24.82 40.20
CA ASP A 95 5.34 -24.75 39.74
C ASP A 95 4.85 -23.34 39.37
N ARG A 96 5.73 -22.31 39.42
CA ARG A 96 5.37 -20.89 39.20
C ARG A 96 4.80 -20.61 37.80
N TRP A 97 5.20 -21.38 36.78
CA TRP A 97 4.68 -21.25 35.42
C TRP A 97 3.21 -21.68 35.27
N LYS A 98 2.72 -22.56 36.15
CA LYS A 98 1.39 -23.18 36.03
C LYS A 98 0.28 -22.14 35.99
N LYS A 99 0.38 -21.04 36.75
CA LYS A 99 -0.64 -20.00 36.78
C LYS A 99 -0.87 -19.36 35.40
N ALA A 100 0.22 -19.06 34.66
CA ALA A 100 0.12 -18.46 33.34
C ALA A 100 -0.43 -19.47 32.31
N TYR A 101 0.05 -20.71 32.37
CA TYR A 101 -0.44 -21.79 31.53
C TYR A 101 -1.93 -22.11 31.77
N GLU A 102 -2.36 -22.22 33.03
CA GLU A 102 -3.75 -22.46 33.39
C GLU A 102 -4.69 -21.34 32.95
N ALA A 103 -4.22 -20.09 32.91
CA ALA A 103 -5.00 -18.98 32.38
C ALA A 103 -5.28 -19.15 30.88
N ILE A 104 -4.34 -19.72 30.12
CA ILE A 104 -4.48 -20.00 28.68
C ILE A 104 -5.40 -21.22 28.48
N CYS A 105 -5.23 -22.28 29.27
CA CYS A 105 -6.16 -23.41 29.26
C CYS A 105 -7.59 -22.95 29.53
N GLY A 106 -7.80 -22.06 30.51
CA GLY A 106 -9.13 -21.52 30.80
C GLY A 106 -9.75 -20.74 29.64
N GLN A 107 -8.95 -19.98 28.88
CA GLN A 107 -9.42 -19.29 27.67
C GLN A 107 -9.78 -20.29 26.57
N TYR A 108 -8.95 -21.31 26.36
CA TYR A 108 -9.22 -22.39 25.41
C TYR A 108 -10.51 -23.15 25.77
N ASP A 109 -10.67 -23.55 27.03
CA ASP A 109 -11.83 -24.30 27.50
C ASP A 109 -13.14 -23.49 27.35
N SER A 110 -13.10 -22.17 27.54
CA SER A 110 -14.26 -21.30 27.34
C SER A 110 -14.77 -21.26 25.89
N ILE A 111 -13.94 -21.66 24.93
CA ILE A 111 -14.29 -21.74 23.50
C ILE A 111 -14.81 -23.14 23.15
N VAL A 112 -14.33 -24.19 23.83
CA VAL A 112 -14.53 -25.60 23.42
C VAL A 112 -15.58 -26.34 24.25
N SER A 113 -15.90 -25.90 25.47
CA SER A 113 -16.80 -26.63 26.39
C SER A 113 -18.13 -25.92 26.66
N GLU A 114 -19.17 -26.74 26.92
CA GLU A 114 -20.48 -26.29 27.42
C GLU A 114 -20.42 -25.92 28.92
N GLN A 115 -21.44 -25.18 29.39
CA GLN A 115 -21.44 -24.52 30.70
C GLN A 115 -21.33 -25.49 31.90
N GLU A 116 -21.89 -26.70 31.79
CA GLU A 116 -21.79 -27.76 32.82
C GLU A 116 -20.40 -28.42 32.87
N GLU A 117 -19.72 -28.58 31.72
CA GLU A 117 -18.34 -29.11 31.66
C GLU A 117 -17.34 -28.11 32.28
N LEU A 118 -17.59 -26.80 32.11
CA LEU A 118 -16.78 -25.73 32.73
C LEU A 118 -16.87 -25.73 34.26
N ASP A 119 -18.02 -26.07 34.85
CA ASP A 119 -18.19 -26.12 36.30
C ASP A 119 -17.56 -27.39 36.91
N GLN A 120 -17.65 -28.54 36.24
CA GLN A 120 -16.91 -29.75 36.65
C GLN A 120 -15.39 -29.55 36.57
N TYR A 121 -14.93 -28.82 35.55
CA TYR A 121 -13.54 -28.40 35.41
C TYR A 121 -13.07 -27.52 36.58
N ARG A 122 -13.88 -26.52 36.99
CA ARG A 122 -13.58 -25.64 38.14
C ARG A 122 -13.50 -26.41 39.46
N VAL A 123 -14.29 -27.47 39.62
CA VAL A 123 -14.30 -28.36 40.79
C VAL A 123 -13.06 -29.25 40.83
N ALA A 124 -12.75 -29.98 39.75
CA ALA A 124 -11.60 -30.88 39.70
C ALA A 124 -10.23 -30.15 39.78
N ARG A 125 -10.19 -28.85 39.46
CA ARG A 125 -9.03 -27.96 39.68
C ARG A 125 -8.82 -27.60 41.15
N ARG A 126 -9.88 -27.56 41.97
CA ARG A 126 -9.77 -27.36 43.43
C ARG A 126 -9.24 -28.62 44.12
N GLU A 127 -9.57 -29.79 43.59
CA GLU A 127 -9.24 -31.09 44.19
C GLU A 127 -7.82 -31.60 43.84
N ASN A 128 -7.26 -31.27 42.68
CA ASN A 128 -5.93 -31.74 42.24
C ASN A 128 -4.75 -30.82 42.64
N ARG A 129 -4.89 -30.03 43.71
CA ARG A 129 -3.85 -29.06 44.12
C ARG A 129 -2.58 -29.67 44.73
N GLY A 130 -2.53 -30.98 44.99
CA GLY A 130 -1.40 -31.53 45.76
C GLY A 130 -1.18 -33.04 45.69
N CYS A 131 -0.74 -33.57 44.55
CA CYS A 131 -0.08 -34.89 44.52
C CYS A 131 1.13 -34.92 43.58
N TRP A 132 2.18 -35.61 44.02
CA TRP A 132 3.18 -36.37 43.26
C TRP A 132 3.53 -37.58 44.14
N VAL A 133 3.45 -38.80 43.60
CA VAL A 133 4.03 -40.02 44.19
C VAL A 133 4.74 -40.75 43.04
N GLY A 134 6.02 -41.07 43.24
CA GLY A 134 6.97 -41.42 42.17
C GLY A 134 7.20 -42.91 41.88
N GLY A 135 8.26 -43.18 41.11
CA GLY A 135 8.94 -44.48 41.02
C GLY A 135 9.76 -44.73 39.72
N GLY A 136 11.08 -44.94 39.85
CA GLY A 136 11.85 -45.91 39.03
C GLY A 136 13.07 -45.43 38.20
N PHE A 137 14.27 -45.90 38.58
CA PHE A 137 15.65 -45.64 38.11
C PHE A 137 16.04 -46.03 36.66
N GLY A 138 17.18 -45.47 36.18
CA GLY A 138 18.07 -46.12 35.20
C GLY A 138 19.23 -45.27 34.67
N VAL A 139 20.45 -45.50 35.16
CA VAL A 139 21.73 -44.87 34.74
C VAL A 139 22.14 -45.30 33.32
N GLY A 140 22.48 -44.32 32.46
CA GLY A 140 23.29 -44.55 31.24
C GLY A 140 22.73 -43.95 29.94
N GLY A 141 23.22 -42.77 29.53
CA GLY A 141 22.97 -42.24 28.18
C GLY A 141 23.00 -40.70 28.06
N ALA A 142 24.07 -40.06 28.53
CA ALA A 142 24.15 -38.61 28.75
C ALA A 142 24.12 -37.69 27.50
N LEU A 143 23.60 -38.13 26.34
CA LEU A 143 23.45 -37.25 25.17
C LEU A 143 22.35 -37.64 24.16
N LYS A 144 21.38 -38.51 24.52
CA LYS A 144 20.32 -38.90 23.56
C LYS A 144 18.88 -38.97 24.08
N GLY A 145 18.61 -38.52 25.30
CA GLY A 145 17.28 -38.60 25.90
C GLY A 145 16.94 -37.38 26.75
N ALA A 146 16.76 -36.21 26.12
CA ALA A 146 16.19 -35.03 26.79
C ALA A 146 14.67 -35.19 27.03
N ALA A 147 14.29 -36.33 27.57
CA ALA A 147 13.03 -36.54 28.26
C ALA A 147 13.36 -36.50 29.74
N THR A 148 13.15 -35.36 30.39
CA THR A 148 13.22 -35.24 31.85
C THR A 148 12.11 -36.13 32.40
N ALA A 149 12.41 -37.41 32.63
CA ALA A 149 11.43 -38.43 33.01
C ALA A 149 10.70 -38.11 34.33
N GLY A 150 11.27 -37.22 35.15
CA GLY A 150 10.63 -36.67 36.36
C GLY A 150 9.72 -35.45 36.12
N ALA A 151 9.65 -34.87 34.93
CA ALA A 151 8.67 -33.83 34.58
C ALA A 151 7.49 -34.40 33.76
N MET A 152 7.75 -35.45 32.98
CA MET A 152 6.88 -35.95 31.90
C MET A 152 5.71 -36.85 32.32
N ASN A 153 5.68 -37.37 33.56
CA ASN A 153 4.56 -38.19 34.04
C ASN A 153 3.45 -37.41 34.78
N MET A 154 3.56 -36.08 34.86
CA MET A 154 2.51 -35.21 35.40
C MET A 154 1.98 -34.27 34.31
N VAL A 155 1.29 -34.85 33.33
CA VAL A 155 0.22 -34.11 32.65
C VAL A 155 -0.83 -33.84 33.73
N SER A 156 -0.97 -32.59 34.16
CA SER A 156 -1.96 -32.21 35.18
C SER A 156 -3.33 -32.83 34.84
N GLY A 157 -4.10 -33.27 35.84
CA GLY A 157 -5.46 -33.80 35.61
C GLY A 157 -6.38 -32.85 34.83
N ALA A 158 -6.02 -31.56 34.71
CA ALA A 158 -6.63 -30.59 33.82
C ALA A 158 -6.15 -30.71 32.35
N ALA A 159 -4.85 -30.78 32.09
CA ALA A 159 -4.28 -30.92 30.75
C ALA A 159 -4.71 -32.22 30.05
N HIS A 160 -4.85 -33.33 30.79
CA HIS A 160 -5.33 -34.60 30.23
C HIS A 160 -6.78 -34.53 29.71
N ARG A 161 -7.61 -33.63 30.25
CA ARG A 161 -8.99 -33.41 29.74
C ARG A 161 -9.03 -32.49 28.52
N VAL A 162 -8.18 -31.47 28.47
CA VAL A 162 -8.11 -30.56 27.31
C VAL A 162 -7.68 -31.30 26.05
N VAL A 163 -6.73 -32.24 26.16
CA VAL A 163 -6.30 -33.11 25.04
C VAL A 163 -7.45 -33.99 24.52
N ASN A 164 -8.37 -34.43 25.38
CA ASN A 164 -9.55 -35.21 24.99
C ASN A 164 -10.65 -34.34 24.34
N GLY A 165 -10.66 -33.02 24.60
CA GLY A 165 -11.62 -32.06 24.02
C GLY A 165 -11.25 -31.55 22.61
N VAL A 166 -10.01 -31.73 22.17
CA VAL A 166 -9.53 -31.32 20.82
C VAL A 166 -10.34 -31.98 19.69
N GLY A 167 -11.01 -33.10 19.95
CA GLY A 167 -11.88 -33.77 18.97
C GLY A 167 -13.32 -33.26 18.89
N LYS A 168 -13.78 -32.39 19.80
CA LYS A 168 -15.20 -31.96 19.93
C LYS A 168 -15.50 -30.57 19.34
N ILE A 169 -14.58 -29.97 18.59
CA ILE A 169 -14.81 -28.66 17.97
C ILE A 169 -15.81 -28.82 16.81
N PHE A 170 -17.07 -28.41 17.02
CA PHE A 170 -17.97 -28.14 15.90
C PHE A 170 -17.36 -27.00 15.09
N SER A 171 -17.12 -27.24 13.80
CA SER A 171 -16.43 -26.38 12.85
C SER A 171 -17.17 -25.06 12.57
N SER A 172 -17.25 -24.18 13.58
CA SER A 172 -17.75 -22.83 13.45
C SER A 172 -16.59 -21.88 13.15
N LEU A 173 -16.76 -21.01 12.15
CA LEU A 173 -15.76 -19.98 11.81
C LEU A 173 -15.45 -19.05 13.01
N SER A 174 -16.38 -18.90 13.94
CA SER A 174 -16.24 -18.08 15.14
C SER A 174 -15.21 -18.65 16.13
N ALA A 175 -15.31 -19.95 16.47
CA ALA A 175 -14.38 -20.59 17.40
C ALA A 175 -12.93 -20.56 16.87
N SER A 176 -12.75 -20.89 15.59
CA SER A 176 -11.43 -20.85 14.94
C SER A 176 -10.83 -19.44 14.88
N SER A 177 -11.68 -18.40 14.78
CA SER A 177 -11.24 -17.01 14.82
C SER A 177 -10.77 -16.60 16.22
N GLU A 178 -11.53 -16.93 17.27
CA GLU A 178 -11.16 -16.63 18.67
C GLU A 178 -9.88 -17.35 19.11
N MET A 179 -9.72 -18.63 18.76
CA MET A 179 -8.49 -19.38 19.03
C MET A 179 -7.26 -18.75 18.36
N ARG A 180 -7.41 -18.30 17.11
CA ARG A 180 -6.34 -17.62 16.37
C ARG A 180 -5.97 -16.27 16.99
N LYS A 181 -6.93 -15.53 17.53
CA LYS A 181 -6.67 -14.27 18.26
C LYS A 181 -5.81 -14.51 19.50
N ILE A 182 -6.15 -15.50 20.32
CA ILE A 182 -5.39 -15.83 21.54
C ILE A 182 -3.98 -16.30 21.19
N PHE A 183 -3.84 -17.15 20.17
CA PHE A 183 -2.55 -17.65 19.70
C PHE A 183 -1.65 -16.54 19.16
N ASN A 184 -2.21 -15.61 18.37
CA ASN A 184 -1.46 -14.50 17.79
C ASN A 184 -1.28 -13.30 18.74
N ASP A 185 -1.87 -13.32 19.93
CA ASP A 185 -1.66 -12.25 20.91
C ASP A 185 -0.26 -12.36 21.51
N SER A 186 0.56 -11.33 21.25
CA SER A 186 1.90 -11.16 21.83
C SER A 186 1.92 -11.29 23.36
N LYS A 187 0.83 -10.96 24.06
CA LYS A 187 0.72 -11.08 25.52
C LYS A 187 0.67 -12.55 25.96
N THR A 188 0.03 -13.43 25.19
CA THR A 188 -0.03 -14.88 25.47
C THR A 188 1.39 -15.45 25.56
N ARG A 189 2.17 -15.27 24.49
CA ARG A 189 3.59 -15.69 24.43
C ARG A 189 4.43 -15.05 25.52
N SER A 190 4.33 -13.73 25.68
CA SER A 190 5.14 -12.98 26.65
C SER A 190 4.85 -13.39 28.10
N SER A 191 3.58 -13.70 28.41
CA SER A 191 3.19 -14.16 29.75
C SER A 191 3.79 -15.53 30.10
N LEU A 192 3.78 -16.48 29.16
CA LEU A 192 4.38 -17.80 29.33
C LEU A 192 5.90 -17.71 29.43
N ALA A 193 6.55 -16.99 28.51
CA ALA A 193 8.00 -16.78 28.53
C ALA A 193 8.46 -16.11 29.83
N ARG A 194 7.72 -15.10 30.33
CA ARG A 194 8.00 -14.48 31.63
C ARG A 194 7.78 -15.44 32.80
N SER A 195 6.84 -16.37 32.69
CA SER A 195 6.62 -17.39 33.71
C SER A 195 7.75 -18.43 33.76
N VAL A 196 8.35 -18.77 32.62
CA VAL A 196 9.57 -19.59 32.54
C VAL A 196 10.75 -18.83 33.12
N TRP A 197 10.93 -17.57 32.72
CA TRP A 197 11.95 -16.68 33.29
C TRP A 197 11.85 -16.66 34.82
N ASN A 198 10.66 -16.39 35.37
CA ASN A 198 10.44 -16.38 36.80
C ASN A 198 10.77 -17.74 37.43
N THR A 199 10.26 -18.83 36.86
CA THR A 199 10.48 -20.18 37.42
C THR A 199 11.98 -20.47 37.56
N VAL A 200 12.75 -20.21 36.51
CA VAL A 200 14.21 -20.41 36.53
C VAL A 200 14.90 -19.41 37.46
N PHE A 201 14.55 -18.11 37.38
CA PHE A 201 15.14 -17.10 38.25
C PHE A 201 15.01 -17.49 39.72
N TYR A 202 13.81 -17.87 40.18
CA TYR A 202 13.56 -18.23 41.57
C TYR A 202 14.22 -19.54 42.04
N LEU A 203 14.85 -20.33 41.15
CA LEU A 203 15.63 -21.50 41.57
C LEU A 203 16.87 -21.15 42.38
N HIS A 204 17.40 -19.92 42.30
CA HIS A 204 18.49 -19.52 43.19
C HIS A 204 18.09 -19.62 44.67
N TYR A 205 16.84 -19.27 45.02
CA TYR A 205 16.35 -19.44 46.40
C TYR A 205 16.28 -20.90 46.81
N ALA A 206 15.85 -21.79 45.91
CA ALA A 206 15.82 -23.23 46.16
C ALA A 206 17.22 -23.80 46.38
N LEU A 207 18.18 -23.42 45.54
CA LEU A 207 19.57 -23.83 45.66
C LEU A 207 20.20 -23.34 46.97
N ILE A 208 20.04 -22.06 47.30
CA ILE A 208 20.61 -21.45 48.50
C ILE A 208 20.02 -22.05 49.78
N ASP A 209 18.69 -22.27 49.83
CA ASP A 209 18.05 -22.96 50.96
C ASP A 209 18.55 -24.42 51.09
N CYS A 210 18.88 -25.06 49.96
CA CYS A 210 19.43 -26.42 49.97
C CYS A 210 20.87 -26.47 50.48
N LEU A 211 21.73 -25.53 50.05
CA LEU A 211 23.10 -25.37 50.54
C LEU A 211 23.12 -25.09 52.04
N ASP A 212 22.21 -24.24 52.52
CA ASP A 212 22.06 -23.92 53.95
C ASP A 212 21.65 -25.15 54.78
N ARG A 213 20.56 -25.82 54.41
CA ARG A 213 20.03 -26.98 55.16
C ARG A 213 20.98 -28.17 55.20
N THR A 214 21.83 -28.30 54.19
CA THR A 214 22.85 -29.36 54.13
C THR A 214 24.13 -28.99 54.88
N GLY A 215 24.25 -27.73 55.32
CA GLY A 215 25.46 -27.20 55.95
C GLY A 215 26.63 -27.03 54.98
N ALA A 216 26.38 -27.08 53.67
CA ALA A 216 27.40 -27.01 52.64
C ALA A 216 27.89 -25.57 52.40
N ASP A 217 26.96 -24.61 52.40
CA ASP A 217 27.30 -23.17 52.39
C ASP A 217 26.15 -22.34 52.98
N HIS A 218 26.41 -21.68 54.11
CA HIS A 218 25.45 -20.81 54.80
C HIS A 218 25.51 -19.36 54.31
N LEU A 219 26.65 -18.92 53.77
CA LEU A 219 26.92 -17.51 53.49
C LEU A 219 25.92 -16.85 52.52
N PRO A 220 25.52 -17.46 51.38
CA PRO A 220 24.53 -16.86 50.49
C PRO A 220 23.11 -16.83 51.09
N TYR A 221 22.83 -17.65 52.11
CA TYR A 221 21.56 -17.64 52.82
C TYR A 221 21.45 -16.44 53.76
N GLU A 222 22.53 -16.07 54.46
CA GLU A 222 22.58 -14.87 55.29
C GLU A 222 22.38 -13.58 54.49
N GLY A 223 22.88 -13.56 53.24
CA GLY A 223 22.83 -12.39 52.37
C GLY A 223 21.57 -12.25 51.53
N ARG A 224 20.63 -13.21 51.63
CA ARG A 224 19.44 -13.22 50.78
C ARG A 224 18.47 -12.10 51.12
N GLU A 225 17.87 -11.53 50.09
CA GLU A 225 16.74 -10.61 50.25
C GLU A 225 15.55 -11.36 50.87
N THR A 226 14.85 -10.71 51.81
CA THR A 226 13.66 -11.25 52.46
C THR A 226 12.55 -10.23 52.41
N SER A 227 11.29 -10.69 52.33
CA SER A 227 10.13 -9.79 52.18
C SER A 227 10.00 -8.69 53.23
N GLY A 228 10.64 -8.82 54.41
CA GLY A 228 10.72 -7.74 55.41
C GLY A 228 11.75 -6.65 55.08
N MET A 229 12.83 -7.00 54.37
CA MET A 229 13.86 -6.07 53.90
C MET A 229 13.35 -5.20 52.74
N ASP A 230 12.73 -5.80 51.72
CA ASP A 230 12.05 -5.08 50.62
C ASP A 230 11.01 -4.07 51.15
N GLN A 231 10.16 -4.48 52.09
CA GLN A 231 9.15 -3.59 52.70
C GLN A 231 9.79 -2.43 53.47
N LYS A 232 10.87 -2.69 54.23
CA LYS A 232 11.56 -1.65 54.99
C LYS A 232 12.24 -0.64 54.05
N ALA A 233 12.98 -1.12 53.06
CA ALA A 233 13.65 -0.25 52.10
C ALA A 233 12.64 0.56 51.26
N THR A 234 11.56 -0.07 50.80
CA THR A 234 10.45 0.61 50.11
C THR A 234 9.77 1.67 50.99
N ALA A 235 9.57 1.39 52.28
CA ALA A 235 9.01 2.37 53.21
C ALA A 235 9.94 3.59 53.37
N ILE A 236 11.26 3.38 53.41
CA ILE A 236 12.22 4.50 53.42
C ILE A 236 12.07 5.34 52.14
N LEU A 237 12.04 4.69 50.97
CA LEU A 237 11.87 5.37 49.67
C LEU A 237 10.58 6.20 49.60
N ASN A 238 9.46 5.65 50.07
CA ASN A 238 8.17 6.35 50.08
C ASN A 238 8.18 7.59 50.99
N ASN A 239 9.04 7.64 52.00
CA ASN A 239 9.14 8.76 52.92
C ASN A 239 10.22 9.77 52.54
N ILE A 240 11.05 9.51 51.52
CA ILE A 240 12.19 10.37 51.16
C ILE A 240 11.77 11.80 50.81
N GLY A 241 10.60 11.97 50.17
CA GLY A 241 10.06 13.29 49.83
C GLY A 241 9.61 14.12 51.04
N HIS A 242 9.41 13.47 52.21
CA HIS A 242 9.05 14.15 53.46
C HIS A 242 10.28 14.58 54.28
N ILE A 243 11.49 14.16 53.89
CA ILE A 243 12.74 14.53 54.56
C ILE A 243 13.27 15.84 53.97
N ALA A 244 13.09 16.93 54.73
CA ALA A 244 13.50 18.28 54.31
C ALA A 244 15.04 18.44 54.29
N ASP A 245 15.74 17.87 55.27
CA ASP A 245 17.19 17.96 55.36
C ASP A 245 17.88 17.08 54.31
N ALA A 246 18.74 17.68 53.49
CA ALA A 246 19.39 16.99 52.38
C ALA A 246 20.38 15.91 52.83
N SER A 247 21.04 16.10 53.98
CA SER A 247 22.00 15.12 54.51
C SER A 247 21.27 13.90 55.08
N GLN A 248 20.17 14.11 55.81
CA GLN A 248 19.32 13.04 56.32
C GLN A 248 18.66 12.27 55.18
N ARG A 249 18.20 12.96 54.14
CA ARG A 249 17.62 12.32 52.96
C ARG A 249 18.64 11.43 52.23
N ARG A 250 19.88 11.90 52.10
CA ARG A 250 20.98 11.12 51.54
C ARG A 250 21.28 9.89 52.39
N GLU A 251 21.38 10.03 53.72
CA GLU A 251 21.63 8.88 54.60
C GLU A 251 20.47 7.86 54.54
N ALA A 252 19.22 8.33 54.47
CA ALA A 252 18.06 7.46 54.29
C ALA A 252 18.11 6.69 52.96
N LEU A 253 18.50 7.33 51.85
CA LEU A 253 18.75 6.63 50.59
C LEU A 253 19.85 5.58 50.76
N LEU A 254 20.97 5.92 51.39
CA LEU A 254 22.05 4.95 51.63
C LEU A 254 21.61 3.79 52.54
N GLU A 255 20.78 4.04 53.56
CA GLU A 255 20.18 2.99 54.39
C GLU A 255 19.29 2.06 53.54
N ALA A 256 18.41 2.63 52.70
CA ALA A 256 17.55 1.84 51.82
C ALA A 256 18.37 0.93 50.89
N PHE A 257 19.47 1.45 50.30
CA PHE A 257 20.37 0.67 49.47
C PHE A 257 21.08 -0.46 50.23
N ARG A 258 21.53 -0.20 51.47
CA ARG A 258 22.16 -1.23 52.31
C ARG A 258 21.18 -2.35 52.69
N ILE A 259 19.90 -2.02 52.83
CA ILE A 259 18.84 -2.99 53.12
C ILE A 259 18.49 -3.79 51.87
N ASP A 260 18.25 -3.12 50.74
CA ASP A 260 17.89 -3.76 49.48
C ASP A 260 18.47 -3.00 48.27
N PRO A 261 19.63 -3.45 47.75
CA PRO A 261 20.25 -2.83 46.58
C PRO A 261 19.56 -3.22 45.26
N TYR A 262 18.53 -4.07 45.29
CA TYR A 262 17.82 -4.55 44.11
C TYR A 262 16.61 -3.71 43.72
N LEU A 263 16.25 -2.70 44.53
CA LEU A 263 15.13 -1.80 44.27
C LEU A 263 15.41 -0.85 43.11
N SER A 264 14.73 -1.03 41.98
CA SER A 264 14.89 -0.16 40.80
C SER A 264 14.54 1.31 41.09
N ASP A 265 13.51 1.55 41.91
CA ASP A 265 13.07 2.90 42.28
C ASP A 265 14.16 3.68 43.04
N TRP A 266 15.01 2.98 43.80
CA TRP A 266 16.14 3.61 44.49
C TRP A 266 17.08 4.30 43.50
N TYR A 267 17.46 3.60 42.43
CA TYR A 267 18.38 4.14 41.41
C TYR A 267 17.75 5.30 40.65
N LEU A 268 16.45 5.23 40.36
CA LEU A 268 15.74 6.33 39.70
C LEU A 268 15.70 7.59 40.59
N LEU A 269 15.44 7.43 41.88
CA LEU A 269 15.46 8.53 42.85
C LEU A 269 16.87 9.11 43.03
N ALA A 270 17.89 8.26 43.12
CA ALA A 270 19.29 8.67 43.19
C ALA A 270 19.71 9.47 41.94
N LEU A 271 19.35 8.98 40.74
CA LEU A 271 19.65 9.64 39.48
C LEU A 271 18.94 11.00 39.36
N GLN A 272 17.68 11.07 39.77
CA GLN A 272 16.91 12.31 39.76
C GLN A 272 17.47 13.36 40.71
N SER A 273 17.91 12.95 41.91
CA SER A 273 18.36 13.87 42.96
C SER A 273 19.81 14.32 42.81
N ASP A 274 20.75 13.38 42.62
CA ASP A 274 22.19 13.66 42.62
C ASP A 274 22.85 13.43 41.25
N GLY A 275 22.17 12.75 40.31
CA GLY A 275 22.72 12.44 38.98
C GLY A 275 23.63 11.23 38.99
N ASP A 276 24.53 11.15 38.02
CA ASP A 276 25.55 10.11 37.91
C ASP A 276 26.86 10.64 37.28
N PRO A 277 27.44 11.74 37.80
CA PRO A 277 28.53 12.45 37.13
C PRO A 277 29.82 11.63 37.00
N ASP A 278 30.02 10.62 37.86
CA ASP A 278 31.18 9.73 37.88
C ASP A 278 30.88 8.31 37.35
N GLY A 279 29.65 8.09 36.88
CA GLY A 279 29.19 6.80 36.36
C GLY A 279 29.01 5.70 37.41
N LYS A 280 29.16 6.02 38.69
CA LYS A 280 29.14 5.02 39.77
C LYS A 280 27.75 4.50 40.08
N LEU A 281 26.71 5.28 39.80
CA LEU A 281 25.33 4.82 39.93
C LEU A 281 25.01 3.77 38.85
N GLN A 282 25.42 4.01 37.59
CA GLN A 282 25.30 3.01 36.53
C GLN A 282 26.12 1.75 36.84
N GLU A 283 27.37 1.90 37.33
CA GLU A 283 28.21 0.77 37.73
C GLU A 283 27.54 -0.11 38.81
N ALA A 284 26.92 0.51 39.82
CA ALA A 284 26.17 -0.22 40.83
C ALA A 284 24.92 -0.90 40.24
N ALA A 285 24.17 -0.20 39.39
CA ALA A 285 23.00 -0.78 38.72
C ALA A 285 23.39 -2.02 37.89
N ASP A 286 24.47 -1.94 37.12
CA ASP A 286 24.99 -3.06 36.31
C ASP A 286 25.47 -4.22 37.20
N TYR A 287 26.09 -3.91 38.35
CA TYR A 287 26.52 -4.93 39.30
C TYR A 287 25.33 -5.74 39.85
N PHE A 288 24.23 -5.07 40.20
CA PHE A 288 23.00 -5.70 40.73
C PHE A 288 21.99 -6.12 39.66
N ASP A 289 22.35 -6.04 38.37
CA ASP A 289 21.48 -6.35 37.22
C ASP A 289 20.18 -5.55 37.21
N ILE A 290 20.27 -4.24 37.46
CA ILE A 290 19.15 -3.28 37.43
C ILE A 290 19.08 -2.60 36.06
N PRO A 291 18.09 -2.95 35.22
CA PRO A 291 17.98 -2.40 33.88
C PRO A 291 17.39 -0.99 33.89
N GLY A 292 17.63 -0.25 32.80
CA GLY A 292 16.86 0.96 32.47
C GLY A 292 17.47 2.29 32.93
N ILE A 293 18.62 2.31 33.59
CA ILE A 293 19.29 3.55 34.02
C ILE A 293 19.70 4.41 32.82
N THR A 294 20.28 3.82 31.77
CA THR A 294 20.62 4.55 30.55
C THR A 294 19.39 5.20 29.91
N SER A 295 18.28 4.47 29.79
CA SER A 295 17.02 5.01 29.27
C SER A 295 16.43 6.10 30.18
N ALA A 296 16.60 5.98 31.49
CA ALA A 296 16.20 7.02 32.44
C ALA A 296 17.06 8.29 32.28
N LYS A 297 18.38 8.17 32.11
CA LYS A 297 19.28 9.31 31.80
C LYS A 297 18.83 10.05 30.55
N GLN A 298 18.57 9.31 29.46
CA GLN A 298 18.06 9.87 28.21
C GLN A 298 16.74 10.62 28.42
N SER A 299 15.78 10.02 29.12
CA SER A 299 14.46 10.62 29.38
C SER A 299 14.55 11.90 30.23
N ILE A 300 15.39 11.90 31.26
CA ILE A 300 15.63 13.06 32.11
C ILE A 300 16.25 14.19 31.28
N LEU A 301 17.29 13.90 30.50
CA LEU A 301 17.95 14.89 29.65
C LEU A 301 16.99 15.51 28.63
N ASP A 302 16.20 14.68 27.94
CA ASP A 302 15.25 15.16 26.94
C ASP A 302 14.15 16.02 27.55
N THR A 303 13.61 15.59 28.70
CA THR A 303 12.60 16.36 29.45
C THR A 303 13.16 17.69 29.94
N PHE A 304 14.40 17.70 30.42
CA PHE A 304 15.11 18.92 30.83
C PHE A 304 15.29 19.87 29.64
N ALA A 305 15.80 19.37 28.51
CA ALA A 305 16.02 20.16 27.31
C ALA A 305 14.72 20.75 26.76
N LYS A 306 13.63 19.98 26.75
CA LYS A 306 12.29 20.41 26.33
C LYS A 306 11.74 21.59 27.12
N ALA A 307 12.10 21.70 28.40
CA ALA A 307 11.62 22.77 29.27
C ALA A 307 12.39 24.09 29.10
N LEU A 308 13.48 24.10 28.32
CA LEU A 308 14.30 25.30 28.13
C LEU A 308 13.73 26.22 27.04
N PRO A 309 13.74 27.55 27.25
CA PRO A 309 13.29 28.50 26.25
C PRO A 309 14.26 28.59 25.07
N LEU A 310 13.73 28.59 23.85
CA LEU A 310 14.47 28.69 22.58
C LEU A 310 13.97 29.84 21.69
N ASP A 311 13.13 30.72 22.23
CA ASP A 311 12.45 31.81 21.52
C ASP A 311 13.36 32.99 21.16
N THR A 312 14.54 33.08 21.79
CA THR A 312 15.55 34.10 21.48
C THR A 312 16.93 33.48 21.34
N GLU A 313 17.83 34.13 20.61
CA GLU A 313 19.22 33.67 20.45
C GLU A 313 19.94 33.53 21.80
N GLY A 314 19.73 34.49 22.71
CA GLY A 314 20.30 34.43 24.06
C GLY A 314 19.78 33.24 24.88
N ALA A 315 18.46 32.98 24.80
CA ALA A 315 17.85 31.84 25.46
C ALA A 315 18.36 30.51 24.88
N ALA A 316 18.45 30.38 23.56
CA ALA A 316 18.95 29.18 22.89
C ALA A 316 20.42 28.90 23.24
N LYS A 317 21.30 29.92 23.25
CA LYS A 317 22.71 29.75 23.66
C LYS A 317 22.82 29.31 25.12
N LEU A 318 22.05 29.92 26.02
CA LEU A 318 22.00 29.52 27.43
C LEU A 318 21.44 28.10 27.59
N ALA A 319 20.46 27.71 26.77
CA ALA A 319 19.90 26.36 26.79
C ALA A 319 20.96 25.31 26.42
N VAL A 320 21.75 25.54 25.36
CA VAL A 320 22.86 24.64 24.99
C VAL A 320 23.88 24.50 26.12
N GLN A 321 24.24 25.59 26.81
CA GLN A 321 25.15 25.53 27.97
C GLN A 321 24.55 24.71 29.12
N LYS A 322 23.27 24.92 29.44
CA LYS A 322 22.57 24.17 30.49
C LYS A 322 22.45 22.68 30.14
N ILE A 323 22.16 22.36 28.89
CA ILE A 323 22.09 20.97 28.39
C ILE A 323 23.45 20.31 28.55
N GLN A 324 24.55 20.99 28.22
CA GLN A 324 25.89 20.44 28.39
C GLN A 324 26.21 20.13 29.87
N ALA A 325 25.86 21.03 30.79
CA ALA A 325 26.02 20.78 32.22
C ALA A 325 25.15 19.60 32.70
N GLU A 326 23.95 19.43 32.14
CA GLU A 326 23.06 18.31 32.48
C GLU A 326 23.58 16.97 31.91
N LYS A 327 24.15 16.98 30.69
CA LYS A 327 24.85 15.82 30.11
C LYS A 327 25.99 15.36 31.01
N GLU A 328 26.77 16.29 31.55
CA GLU A 328 27.84 16.02 32.52
C GLU A 328 27.28 15.48 33.84
N ARG A 329 26.23 16.09 34.39
CA ARG A 329 25.57 15.64 35.63
C ARG A 329 25.06 14.21 35.53
N LEU A 330 24.54 13.81 34.37
CA LEU A 330 24.00 12.47 34.12
C LEU A 330 25.04 11.48 33.58
N GLN A 331 26.22 11.96 33.19
CA GLN A 331 27.21 11.21 32.40
C GLN A 331 26.54 10.52 31.20
N TYR A 332 25.78 11.30 30.42
CA TYR A 332 25.09 10.85 29.21
C TYR A 332 25.27 11.90 28.11
N PHE A 333 25.96 11.51 27.03
CA PHE A 333 26.44 12.47 26.02
C PHE A 333 25.76 12.35 24.66
N GLU A 334 24.92 11.34 24.46
CA GLU A 334 24.15 11.20 23.22
C GLU A 334 23.13 12.34 23.07
N ASP A 335 22.81 12.66 21.82
CA ASP A 335 21.82 13.68 21.50
C ASP A 335 20.41 13.09 21.52
N THR A 336 19.50 13.81 22.16
CA THR A 336 18.06 13.59 22.11
C THR A 336 17.41 14.59 21.14
N GLU A 337 16.15 14.35 20.78
CA GLU A 337 15.36 15.25 19.94
C GLU A 337 15.45 16.71 20.43
N HIS A 338 15.18 16.96 21.71
CA HIS A 338 15.13 18.32 22.25
C HIS A 338 16.52 18.92 22.47
N THR A 339 17.56 18.10 22.70
CA THR A 339 18.93 18.64 22.72
C THR A 339 19.37 19.14 21.34
N GLN A 340 19.00 18.42 20.27
CA GLN A 340 19.31 18.82 18.90
C GLN A 340 18.53 20.09 18.52
N LEU A 341 17.27 20.20 18.93
CA LEU A 341 16.47 21.42 18.70
C LEU A 341 17.12 22.67 19.30
N ALA A 342 17.75 22.57 20.47
CA ALA A 342 18.45 23.71 21.07
C ALA A 342 19.68 24.14 20.25
N VAL A 343 20.46 23.18 19.75
CA VAL A 343 21.62 23.44 18.87
C VAL A 343 21.17 24.04 17.54
N ASP A 344 20.13 23.47 16.94
CA ASP A 344 19.56 23.95 15.69
C ASP A 344 18.95 25.35 15.83
N ALA A 345 18.34 25.66 16.97
CA ALA A 345 17.83 27.01 17.26
C ALA A 345 18.97 28.05 17.23
N VAL A 346 20.11 27.78 17.88
CA VAL A 346 21.29 28.68 17.83
C VAL A 346 21.77 28.87 16.40
N LYS A 347 21.85 27.79 15.62
CA LYS A 347 22.25 27.84 14.21
C LYS A 347 21.25 28.64 13.36
N ASN A 348 19.96 28.47 13.59
CA ASN A 348 18.91 29.17 12.85
C ASN A 348 18.90 30.66 13.15
N PHE A 349 19.11 31.07 14.40
CA PHE A 349 19.31 32.48 14.74
C PHE A 349 20.54 33.06 14.05
N ASP A 350 21.62 32.30 13.98
CA ASP A 350 22.82 32.73 13.28
C ASP A 350 22.62 32.87 11.75
N ILE A 351 21.93 31.93 11.12
CA ILE A 351 21.55 32.00 9.70
C ILE A 351 20.63 33.20 9.45
N ALA A 352 19.60 33.38 10.28
CA ALA A 352 18.68 34.52 10.18
C ALA A 352 19.44 35.84 10.33
N TYR A 353 20.38 35.93 11.27
CA TYR A 353 21.24 37.10 11.42
C TYR A 353 22.18 37.29 10.22
N ARG A 354 22.70 36.24 9.59
CA ARG A 354 23.56 36.41 8.42
C ARG A 354 22.78 36.62 7.12
N THR A 355 21.46 36.54 7.16
CA THR A 355 20.62 36.76 5.99
C THR A 355 20.16 38.21 5.93
N VAL A 356 20.44 38.89 4.82
CA VAL A 356 20.01 40.26 4.55
C VAL A 356 19.39 40.27 3.17
N ASP A 357 18.13 40.70 3.08
CA ASP A 357 17.37 40.74 1.82
C ASP A 357 17.41 39.42 1.02
N GLY A 358 17.31 38.29 1.73
CA GLY A 358 17.37 36.95 1.13
C GLY A 358 18.77 36.44 0.79
N TYR A 359 19.81 37.26 0.92
CA TYR A 359 21.20 36.85 0.71
C TYR A 359 21.84 36.38 2.03
N LEU A 360 22.35 35.14 2.06
CA LEU A 360 23.06 34.58 3.21
C LEU A 360 24.56 34.89 3.14
N HIS A 361 25.04 35.70 4.09
CA HIS A 361 26.44 36.06 4.22
C HIS A 361 27.28 34.97 4.91
N GLN A 362 28.59 34.97 4.62
CA GLN A 362 29.53 34.07 5.30
C GLN A 362 29.71 34.46 6.76
N THR A 363 29.83 35.76 7.05
CA THR A 363 30.07 36.30 8.38
C THR A 363 28.95 37.23 8.84
N ARG A 364 28.86 37.51 10.14
CA ARG A 364 27.90 38.47 10.69
C ARG A 364 28.29 39.91 10.31
N GLU A 365 29.59 40.16 10.24
CA GLU A 365 30.19 41.43 9.86
C GLU A 365 29.79 41.82 8.42
N ASP A 366 29.82 40.88 7.48
CA ASP A 366 29.38 41.12 6.10
C ASP A 366 27.86 41.43 6.03
N ALA A 367 27.06 40.73 6.84
CA ALA A 367 25.62 41.00 6.93
C ALA A 367 25.33 42.39 7.52
N ASP A 368 26.07 42.79 8.55
CA ASP A 368 25.92 44.12 9.15
C ASP A 368 26.33 45.24 8.18
N PHE A 369 27.37 45.00 7.36
CA PHE A 369 27.73 45.89 6.28
C PHE A 369 26.59 46.02 5.25
N SER A 370 26.04 44.92 4.74
CA SER A 370 24.89 44.96 3.82
C SER A 370 23.66 45.67 4.42
N ARG A 371 23.36 45.45 5.70
CA ARG A 371 22.26 46.14 6.40
C ARG A 371 22.45 47.64 6.47
N SER A 372 23.70 48.12 6.54
CA SER A 372 23.97 49.56 6.57
C SER A 372 23.63 50.24 5.24
N GLU A 373 23.70 49.51 4.12
CA GLU A 373 23.43 50.01 2.77
C GLU A 373 21.99 49.76 2.29
N ILE A 374 21.33 48.67 2.73
CA ILE A 374 20.08 48.17 2.12
C ILE A 374 18.94 49.17 2.05
N ASN A 375 18.73 49.99 3.09
CA ASN A 375 17.67 51.00 3.07
C ASN A 375 17.90 52.07 2.00
N GLN A 376 19.16 52.41 1.72
CA GLN A 376 19.50 53.38 0.67
C GLN A 376 19.37 52.75 -0.72
N ILE A 377 19.77 51.48 -0.87
CA ILE A 377 19.61 50.69 -2.10
C ILE A 377 18.13 50.60 -2.50
N LEU A 378 17.26 50.20 -1.56
CA LEU A 378 15.81 50.08 -1.83
C LEU A 378 15.16 51.43 -2.15
N ALA A 379 15.59 52.50 -1.49
CA ALA A 379 15.09 53.85 -1.79
C ALA A 379 15.48 54.33 -3.21
N VAL A 380 16.66 53.93 -3.71
CA VAL A 380 17.03 54.17 -5.11
C VAL A 380 16.10 53.39 -6.04
N GLU A 381 15.91 52.09 -5.79
CA GLU A 381 15.06 51.24 -6.63
C GLU A 381 13.60 51.70 -6.70
N GLU A 382 13.01 52.17 -5.59
CA GLU A 382 11.64 52.70 -5.56
C GLU A 382 11.47 53.92 -6.47
N GLY A 383 12.54 54.69 -6.68
CA GLY A 383 12.56 55.82 -7.60
C GLY A 383 12.76 55.45 -9.08
N VAL A 384 12.99 54.17 -9.41
CA VAL A 384 13.23 53.72 -10.79
C VAL A 384 11.93 53.34 -11.49
N ASP A 385 11.69 53.95 -12.64
CA ASP A 385 10.65 53.50 -13.58
C ASP A 385 11.25 52.44 -14.51
N PHE A 386 10.95 51.17 -14.24
CA PHE A 386 11.43 50.02 -15.01
C PHE A 386 10.89 49.94 -16.44
N SER A 387 10.02 50.87 -16.86
CA SER A 387 9.57 50.99 -18.25
C SER A 387 10.37 52.03 -19.06
N ASP A 388 11.20 52.84 -18.39
CA ASP A 388 12.00 53.90 -18.99
C ASP A 388 13.50 53.64 -18.85
N ILE A 389 14.19 53.48 -19.98
CA ILE A 389 15.63 53.14 -20.01
C ILE A 389 16.48 54.22 -19.33
N ASP A 390 16.10 55.49 -19.43
CA ASP A 390 16.86 56.61 -18.88
C ASP A 390 16.64 56.72 -17.36
N SER A 391 15.48 56.25 -16.88
CA SER A 391 15.20 56.06 -15.46
C SER A 391 16.05 54.91 -14.89
N VAL A 392 16.08 53.76 -15.57
CA VAL A 392 16.92 52.61 -15.17
C VAL A 392 18.41 52.97 -15.17
N ALA A 393 18.91 53.67 -16.19
CA ALA A 393 20.31 54.09 -16.27
C ALA A 393 20.72 55.03 -15.12
N ARG A 394 19.84 55.96 -14.73
CA ARG A 394 20.06 56.80 -13.54
C ARG A 394 20.08 55.98 -12.25
N GLY A 395 19.19 54.99 -12.14
CA GLY A 395 19.19 54.02 -11.04
C GLY A 395 20.52 53.27 -10.93
N GLN A 396 21.04 52.74 -12.05
CA GLN A 396 22.33 52.05 -12.09
C GLN A 396 23.48 52.95 -11.60
N GLN A 397 23.51 54.20 -12.06
CA GLN A 397 24.51 55.17 -11.63
C GLN A 397 24.43 55.44 -10.12
N GLN A 398 23.23 55.63 -9.59
CA GLN A 398 23.01 55.86 -8.16
C GLN A 398 23.39 54.63 -7.30
N LEU A 399 23.16 53.42 -7.80
CA LEU A 399 23.51 52.17 -7.10
C LEU A 399 24.98 51.80 -7.19
N SER A 400 25.75 52.36 -8.12
CA SER A 400 27.18 52.04 -8.33
C SER A 400 28.10 52.38 -7.14
N VAL A 401 27.63 53.20 -6.19
CA VAL A 401 28.41 53.57 -5.00
C VAL A 401 28.38 52.50 -3.91
N PHE A 402 27.45 51.55 -3.98
CA PHE A 402 27.30 50.47 -3.01
C PHE A 402 28.03 49.21 -3.48
N HIS A 403 28.66 48.51 -2.55
CA HIS A 403 29.58 47.41 -2.88
C HIS A 403 29.27 46.10 -2.14
N SER A 404 28.27 46.09 -1.25
CA SER A 404 27.84 44.85 -0.59
C SER A 404 27.35 43.80 -1.58
N ALA A 405 27.38 42.53 -1.17
CA ALA A 405 26.86 41.44 -1.99
C ALA A 405 25.36 41.63 -2.32
N VAL A 406 24.60 42.22 -1.41
CA VAL A 406 23.20 42.59 -1.65
C VAL A 406 23.11 43.71 -2.70
N ALA A 407 23.98 44.71 -2.65
CA ALA A 407 24.04 45.75 -3.69
C ALA A 407 24.28 45.18 -5.08
N GLN A 408 25.18 44.20 -5.21
CA GLN A 408 25.45 43.53 -6.49
C GLN A 408 24.20 42.86 -7.07
N GLN A 409 23.35 42.26 -6.23
CA GLN A 409 22.09 41.65 -6.67
C GLN A 409 21.12 42.68 -7.24
N HIS A 410 20.99 43.84 -6.58
CA HIS A 410 20.13 44.93 -7.06
C HIS A 410 20.71 45.64 -8.29
N GLN A 411 22.04 45.79 -8.37
CA GLN A 411 22.73 46.27 -9.57
C GLN A 411 22.46 45.35 -10.76
N GLN A 412 22.59 44.03 -10.59
CA GLN A 412 22.30 43.06 -11.63
C GLN A 412 20.84 43.15 -12.11
N LYS A 413 19.89 43.31 -11.19
CA LYS A 413 18.47 43.49 -11.55
C LYS A 413 18.25 44.71 -12.44
N LEU A 414 18.94 45.82 -12.18
CA LEU A 414 18.87 46.99 -13.06
C LEU A 414 19.61 46.76 -14.39
N ASP A 415 20.73 46.04 -14.40
CA ASP A 415 21.45 45.68 -15.62
C ASP A 415 20.57 44.82 -16.56
N GLU A 416 19.86 43.86 -15.99
CA GLU A 416 18.90 43.01 -16.72
C GLU A 416 17.73 43.83 -17.26
N ALA A 417 17.17 44.73 -16.44
CA ALA A 417 16.09 45.61 -16.86
C ALA A 417 16.53 46.55 -18.00
N TRP A 418 17.71 47.16 -17.88
CA TRP A 418 18.28 48.02 -18.91
C TRP A 418 18.48 47.26 -20.22
N THR A 419 19.10 46.08 -20.13
CA THR A 419 19.34 45.21 -21.30
C THR A 419 18.05 44.80 -21.98
N GLY A 420 17.01 44.46 -21.22
CA GLY A 420 15.70 44.11 -21.76
C GLY A 420 15.03 45.28 -22.50
N LEU A 421 15.14 46.50 -21.95
CA LEU A 421 14.61 47.71 -22.60
C LEU A 421 15.41 48.10 -23.85
N ASP A 422 16.74 47.97 -23.82
CA ASP A 422 17.60 48.21 -24.98
C ASP A 422 17.27 47.26 -26.13
N ILE A 423 17.22 45.95 -25.86
CA ILE A 423 16.82 44.94 -26.85
C ILE A 423 15.44 45.28 -27.43
N LYS A 424 14.48 45.67 -26.59
CA LYS A 424 13.15 46.06 -27.04
C LYS A 424 13.17 47.30 -27.95
N ARG A 425 13.98 48.31 -27.64
CA ARG A 425 14.17 49.49 -28.50
C ARG A 425 14.84 49.14 -29.83
N ARG A 426 15.68 48.09 -29.85
CA ARG A 426 16.37 47.58 -31.04
C ARG A 426 15.60 46.50 -31.80
N SER A 427 14.42 46.11 -31.33
CA SER A 427 13.61 45.05 -31.92
C SER A 427 12.60 45.57 -32.94
N VAL A 428 12.48 44.86 -34.07
CA VAL A 428 11.50 45.13 -35.12
C VAL A 428 10.52 43.97 -35.24
N ALA A 429 9.24 44.28 -35.11
CA ALA A 429 8.16 43.34 -35.35
C ALA A 429 7.85 43.25 -36.85
N THR A 430 8.17 42.12 -37.47
CA THR A 430 7.89 41.86 -38.90
C THR A 430 6.40 41.60 -39.16
N GLY A 431 5.64 41.20 -38.13
CA GLY A 431 4.22 40.86 -38.24
C GLY A 431 3.94 39.65 -39.13
N ILE A 432 4.96 38.83 -39.39
CA ILE A 432 4.84 37.51 -40.01
C ILE A 432 4.33 36.52 -38.94
N PRO A 433 3.34 35.67 -39.25
CA PRO A 433 2.83 34.70 -38.29
C PRO A 433 3.94 33.80 -37.74
N ASN A 434 4.06 33.73 -36.40
CA ASN A 434 5.08 32.97 -35.68
C ASN A 434 6.54 33.39 -35.96
N GLY A 435 6.77 34.59 -36.51
CA GLY A 435 8.11 35.15 -36.68
C GLY A 435 8.59 35.86 -35.40
N GLU A 436 9.83 35.62 -35.01
CA GLU A 436 10.47 36.36 -33.91
C GLU A 436 10.82 37.79 -34.34
N PRO A 437 10.79 38.78 -33.41
CA PRO A 437 11.28 40.12 -33.69
C PRO A 437 12.77 40.10 -34.08
N LEU A 438 13.13 40.91 -35.08
CA LEU A 438 14.53 41.06 -35.50
C LEU A 438 15.21 42.13 -34.63
N VAL A 439 16.36 41.81 -34.05
CA VAL A 439 17.14 42.75 -33.22
C VAL A 439 18.24 43.38 -34.08
N PHE A 440 18.32 44.71 -34.06
CA PHE A 440 19.30 45.49 -34.82
C PHE A 440 20.37 46.11 -33.93
N ASP A 441 21.42 46.67 -34.54
CA ASP A 441 22.56 47.24 -33.81
C ASP A 441 22.20 48.53 -33.06
N THR A 442 21.32 49.34 -33.62
CA THR A 442 20.93 50.64 -33.02
C THR A 442 19.41 50.84 -33.01
N PRO A 443 18.86 51.53 -32.00
CA PRO A 443 17.44 51.88 -31.95
C PRO A 443 16.98 52.72 -33.16
N GLU A 444 17.84 53.61 -33.64
CA GLU A 444 17.54 54.46 -34.80
C GLU A 444 17.36 53.62 -36.06
N PHE A 445 18.23 52.62 -36.26
CA PHE A 445 18.12 51.70 -37.38
C PHE A 445 16.89 50.79 -37.24
N ALA A 446 16.61 50.29 -36.03
CA ALA A 446 15.41 49.50 -35.76
C ALA A 446 14.12 50.29 -36.08
N ALA A 447 14.04 51.56 -35.70
CA ALA A 447 12.88 52.41 -36.01
C ALA A 447 12.67 52.59 -37.52
N GLN A 448 13.76 52.77 -38.29
CA GLN A 448 13.69 52.84 -39.75
C GLN A 448 13.27 51.49 -40.36
N ALA A 449 13.86 50.40 -39.90
CA ALA A 449 13.53 49.04 -40.31
C ALA A 449 12.08 48.66 -39.98
N GLN A 450 11.52 49.14 -38.87
CA GLN A 450 10.11 48.93 -38.51
C GLN A 450 9.16 49.56 -39.52
N GLN A 451 9.43 50.78 -39.98
CA GLN A 451 8.62 51.43 -41.01
C GLN A 451 8.64 50.63 -42.32
N ILE A 452 9.81 50.09 -42.69
CA ILE A 452 9.97 49.24 -43.87
C ILE A 452 9.18 47.94 -43.70
N ALA A 453 9.31 47.26 -42.54
CA ALA A 453 8.59 46.03 -42.23
C ALA A 453 7.07 46.23 -42.29
N ASP A 454 6.55 47.32 -41.72
CA ASP A 454 5.12 47.64 -41.77
C ASP A 454 4.61 47.82 -43.21
N GLN A 455 5.39 48.50 -44.06
CA GLN A 455 5.06 48.64 -45.49
C GLN A 455 5.05 47.30 -46.21
N LEU A 456 6.09 46.47 -46.01
CA LEU A 456 6.19 45.14 -46.62
C LEU A 456 5.03 44.23 -46.18
N ARG A 457 4.69 44.27 -44.88
CA ARG A 457 3.54 43.53 -44.33
C ARG A 457 2.23 43.95 -44.96
N GLN A 458 1.96 45.25 -45.08
CA GLN A 458 0.72 45.75 -45.70
C GLN A 458 0.62 45.35 -47.18
N ARG A 459 1.75 45.43 -47.92
CA ARG A 459 1.83 44.94 -49.31
C ARG A 459 1.50 43.45 -49.39
N MET A 460 2.09 42.63 -48.53
CA MET A 460 1.85 41.19 -48.48
C MET A 460 0.38 40.86 -48.19
N ILE A 461 -0.23 41.51 -47.19
CA ILE A 461 -1.66 41.34 -46.85
C ILE A 461 -2.56 41.72 -48.04
N THR A 462 -2.20 42.78 -48.76
CA THR A 462 -2.94 43.23 -49.95
C THR A 462 -2.85 42.20 -51.07
N TYR A 463 -1.66 41.67 -51.36
CA TYR A 463 -1.45 40.67 -52.40
C TYR A 463 -2.13 39.34 -52.09
N GLN A 464 -2.16 38.93 -50.82
CA GLN A 464 -2.86 37.74 -50.37
C GLN A 464 -4.38 37.77 -50.69
N LYS A 465 -4.99 38.95 -50.70
CA LYS A 465 -6.42 39.15 -50.99
C LYS A 465 -6.74 39.33 -52.48
N SER A 466 -5.73 39.36 -53.34
CA SER A 466 -5.92 39.59 -54.78
C SER A 466 -6.47 38.35 -55.51
N ALA A 467 -7.14 38.57 -56.64
CA ALA A 467 -7.70 37.49 -57.46
C ALA A 467 -6.66 36.50 -58.01
N ASN A 468 -5.38 36.92 -58.09
CA ASN A 468 -4.26 36.09 -58.47
C ASN A 468 -3.07 36.33 -57.53
N ALA A 469 -3.21 35.83 -56.29
CA ALA A 469 -2.22 35.99 -55.23
C ALA A 469 -0.84 35.40 -55.62
N GLU A 470 -0.79 34.31 -56.41
CA GLU A 470 0.46 33.71 -56.85
C GLU A 470 1.29 34.66 -57.71
N ALA A 471 0.67 35.28 -58.72
CA ALA A 471 1.35 36.24 -59.58
C ALA A 471 1.78 37.48 -58.77
N ALA A 472 0.92 37.96 -57.87
CA ALA A 472 1.22 39.10 -57.02
C ALA A 472 2.41 38.85 -56.07
N PHE A 473 2.51 37.66 -55.47
CA PHE A 473 3.65 37.28 -54.63
C PHE A 473 4.95 37.10 -55.42
N LYS A 474 4.91 36.56 -56.65
CA LYS A 474 6.09 36.49 -57.54
C LYS A 474 6.61 37.88 -57.89
N THR A 475 5.72 38.79 -58.26
CA THR A 475 6.07 40.19 -58.52
C THR A 475 6.68 40.85 -57.28
N MET A 476 6.12 40.60 -56.09
CA MET A 476 6.72 41.10 -54.84
C MET A 476 8.13 40.58 -54.63
N LEU A 477 8.34 39.28 -54.80
CA LEU A 477 9.63 38.63 -54.62
C LEU A 477 10.70 39.20 -55.57
N ASP A 478 10.33 39.42 -56.83
CA ASP A 478 11.21 40.04 -57.83
C ASP A 478 11.59 41.48 -57.44
N HIS A 479 10.65 42.26 -56.90
CA HIS A 479 10.91 43.64 -56.46
C HIS A 479 11.80 43.71 -55.21
N LEU A 480 11.62 42.82 -54.23
CA LEU A 480 12.42 42.80 -53.00
C LEU A 480 13.94 42.69 -53.29
N ALA A 481 14.32 42.00 -54.37
CA ALA A 481 15.72 41.83 -54.77
C ALA A 481 16.43 43.15 -55.16
N TYR A 482 15.68 44.21 -55.45
CA TYR A 482 16.21 45.50 -55.90
C TYR A 482 15.88 46.68 -54.98
N GLU A 483 15.08 46.47 -53.92
CA GLU A 483 14.60 47.53 -53.01
C GLU A 483 15.65 48.00 -51.97
N GLY A 484 16.86 47.40 -51.93
CA GLY A 484 17.95 47.84 -51.04
C GLY A 484 17.64 47.68 -49.55
N LEU A 485 16.92 46.61 -49.20
CA LEU A 485 16.44 46.34 -47.84
C LEU A 485 17.56 45.85 -46.90
N PRO A 486 17.43 46.06 -45.58
CA PRO A 486 18.27 45.39 -44.58
C PRO A 486 18.26 43.87 -44.80
N ALA A 487 19.42 43.22 -44.68
CA ALA A 487 19.61 41.83 -45.04
C ALA A 487 18.69 40.89 -44.26
N GLU A 488 18.45 41.20 -42.99
CA GLU A 488 17.59 40.45 -42.07
C GLU A 488 16.12 40.52 -42.51
N LEU A 489 15.64 41.71 -42.90
CA LEU A 489 14.27 41.90 -43.41
C LEU A 489 14.09 41.22 -44.77
N LEU A 490 15.07 41.37 -45.67
CA LEU A 490 15.05 40.73 -46.97
C LEU A 490 14.93 39.21 -46.81
N ALA A 491 15.79 38.59 -46.01
CA ALA A 491 15.76 37.16 -45.76
C ALA A 491 14.40 36.71 -45.18
N CYS A 492 13.87 37.47 -44.21
CA CYS A 492 12.61 37.16 -43.54
C CYS A 492 11.40 37.17 -44.50
N TYR A 493 11.21 38.26 -45.25
CA TYR A 493 10.09 38.37 -46.19
C TYR A 493 10.27 37.48 -47.43
N THR A 494 11.49 37.27 -47.92
CA THR A 494 11.77 36.31 -48.99
C THR A 494 11.39 34.89 -48.57
N ALA A 495 11.74 34.47 -47.34
CA ALA A 495 11.37 33.15 -46.84
C ALA A 495 9.84 32.98 -46.74
N GLU A 496 9.14 33.99 -46.22
CA GLU A 496 7.69 33.95 -46.05
C GLU A 496 6.95 33.95 -47.41
N LEU A 497 7.36 34.78 -48.37
CA LEU A 497 6.78 34.76 -49.72
C LEU A 497 6.99 33.42 -50.41
N ASN A 498 8.18 32.82 -50.30
CA ASN A 498 8.45 31.49 -50.83
C ASN A 498 7.63 30.39 -50.12
N ARG A 499 7.33 30.56 -48.83
CA ARG A 499 6.44 29.67 -48.09
C ARG A 499 5.01 29.76 -48.63
N LEU A 500 4.48 30.98 -48.78
CA LEU A 500 3.14 31.23 -49.32
C LEU A 500 2.99 30.73 -50.77
N LEU A 501 4.00 30.93 -51.62
CA LEU A 501 4.01 30.41 -52.99
C LEU A 501 3.98 28.87 -53.02
N ARG A 502 4.72 28.21 -52.12
CA ARG A 502 4.69 26.75 -51.97
C ARG A 502 3.32 26.26 -51.49
N GLU A 503 2.67 26.97 -50.57
CA GLU A 503 1.31 26.62 -50.11
C GLU A 503 0.28 26.73 -51.24
N ILE A 504 0.35 27.77 -52.07
CA ILE A 504 -0.54 27.91 -53.23
C ILE A 504 -0.31 26.76 -54.20
N ASP A 505 0.95 26.48 -54.54
CA ASP A 505 1.28 25.38 -55.45
C ASP A 505 0.82 24.02 -54.91
N GLN A 506 1.03 23.75 -53.63
CA GLN A 506 0.56 22.53 -52.98
C GLN A 506 -0.96 22.41 -53.04
N LYS A 507 -1.69 23.50 -52.79
CA LYS A 507 -3.16 23.51 -52.89
C LYS A 507 -3.65 23.19 -54.30
N GLU A 508 -3.02 23.76 -55.33
CA GLU A 508 -3.34 23.49 -56.73
C GLU A 508 -2.97 22.07 -57.16
N ARG A 509 -1.89 21.50 -56.59
CA ARG A 509 -1.51 20.09 -56.78
C ARG A 509 -2.32 19.12 -55.93
N THR A 510 -3.19 19.59 -55.06
CA THR A 510 -4.03 18.72 -54.21
C THR A 510 -5.43 18.57 -54.80
N ALA A 511 -5.84 17.32 -55.02
CA ALA A 511 -7.19 16.97 -55.44
C ALA A 511 -7.68 15.78 -54.64
N LEU A 512 -8.96 15.82 -54.22
CA LEU A 512 -9.63 14.72 -53.52
C LEU A 512 -8.87 14.23 -52.26
N GLY A 513 -8.14 15.15 -51.60
CA GLY A 513 -7.36 14.85 -50.40
C GLY A 513 -5.97 14.25 -50.66
N GLN A 514 -5.53 14.13 -51.91
CA GLN A 514 -4.19 13.64 -52.28
C GLN A 514 -3.40 14.71 -53.03
N GLU A 515 -2.11 14.84 -52.72
CA GLU A 515 -1.17 15.68 -53.46
C GLU A 515 -0.63 14.95 -54.69
N TYR A 516 -0.65 15.62 -55.85
CA TYR A 516 -0.19 15.09 -57.13
C TYR A 516 1.15 15.71 -57.54
N PRO A 517 1.93 15.04 -58.42
CA PRO A 517 3.20 15.56 -58.90
C PRO A 517 3.08 16.89 -59.66
N THR A 518 1.96 17.12 -60.35
CA THR A 518 1.71 18.34 -61.13
C THR A 518 0.28 18.85 -60.94
N ARG A 519 0.07 20.15 -61.18
CA ARG A 519 -1.28 20.76 -61.12
C ARG A 519 -2.23 20.14 -62.16
N GLU A 520 -1.69 19.81 -63.32
CA GLU A 520 -2.43 19.14 -64.40
C GLU A 520 -2.90 17.74 -63.98
N ALA A 521 -2.06 16.96 -63.29
CA ALA A 521 -2.45 15.66 -62.76
C ALA A 521 -3.58 15.77 -61.72
N ALA A 522 -3.51 16.76 -60.82
CA ALA A 522 -4.58 17.03 -59.86
C ALA A 522 -5.90 17.41 -60.54
N ALA A 523 -5.85 18.26 -61.57
CA ALA A 523 -7.02 18.65 -62.35
C ALA A 523 -7.65 17.46 -63.10
N ASN A 524 -6.80 16.63 -63.73
CA ASN A 524 -7.23 15.40 -64.40
C ASN A 524 -7.91 14.43 -63.42
N ALA A 525 -7.36 14.24 -62.22
CA ALA A 525 -7.97 13.41 -61.19
C ALA A 525 -9.38 13.90 -60.78
N ARG A 526 -9.58 15.22 -60.61
CA ARG A 526 -10.93 15.79 -60.33
C ARG A 526 -11.91 15.45 -61.46
N GLN A 527 -11.46 15.58 -62.72
CA GLN A 527 -12.29 15.29 -63.89
C GLN A 527 -12.63 13.81 -63.98
N THR A 528 -11.64 12.91 -63.79
CA THR A 528 -11.85 11.47 -63.78
C THR A 528 -12.80 11.02 -62.68
N TYR A 529 -12.67 11.57 -61.47
CA TYR A 529 -13.62 11.31 -60.38
C TYR A 529 -15.04 11.70 -60.77
N THR A 530 -15.23 12.91 -61.29
CA THR A 530 -16.56 13.41 -61.71
C THR A 530 -17.20 12.49 -62.74
N GLN A 531 -16.42 11.98 -63.70
CA GLN A 531 -16.92 11.04 -64.73
C GLN A 531 -17.30 9.67 -64.17
N LEU A 532 -16.51 9.13 -63.24
CA LEU A 532 -16.79 7.84 -62.60
C LEU A 532 -17.97 7.92 -61.64
N GLU A 533 -18.07 9.00 -60.87
CA GLU A 533 -19.19 9.27 -59.97
C GLU A 533 -20.51 9.33 -60.76
N GLN A 534 -20.54 10.06 -61.89
CA GLN A 534 -21.70 10.06 -62.78
C GLN A 534 -22.04 8.67 -63.33
N SER A 535 -21.02 7.85 -63.64
CA SER A 535 -21.21 6.51 -64.20
C SER A 535 -21.79 5.52 -63.19
N VAL A 536 -21.35 5.56 -61.92
CA VAL A 536 -21.85 4.72 -60.83
C VAL A 536 -23.31 5.05 -60.49
N HIS A 537 -23.75 6.30 -60.68
CA HIS A 537 -25.10 6.74 -60.34
C HIS A 537 -26.17 6.49 -61.42
N LYS A 538 -25.79 5.99 -62.60
CA LYS A 538 -26.76 5.70 -63.67
C LYS A 538 -27.72 4.55 -63.30
N PRO A 539 -29.00 4.59 -63.71
CA PRO A 539 -29.98 3.53 -63.39
C PRO A 539 -29.60 2.13 -63.91
N ASP A 540 -28.86 2.07 -65.01
CA ASP A 540 -28.37 0.85 -65.64
C ASP A 540 -26.95 0.45 -65.19
N ALA A 541 -26.34 1.18 -64.25
CA ALA A 541 -25.01 0.86 -63.71
C ALA A 541 -24.83 -0.61 -63.29
N PRO A 542 -25.83 -1.30 -62.68
CA PRO A 542 -25.71 -2.73 -62.38
C PRO A 542 -25.48 -3.63 -63.61
N LYS A 543 -25.97 -3.24 -64.80
CA LYS A 543 -25.76 -4.01 -66.04
C LYS A 543 -24.34 -3.87 -66.59
N HIS A 544 -23.63 -2.82 -66.18
CA HIS A 544 -22.27 -2.49 -66.63
C HIS A 544 -21.26 -2.49 -65.48
N ALA A 545 -21.60 -3.09 -64.33
CA ALA A 545 -20.85 -2.96 -63.10
C ALA A 545 -19.40 -3.44 -63.21
N GLU A 546 -19.14 -4.55 -63.92
CA GLU A 546 -17.79 -5.07 -64.11
C GLU A 546 -16.89 -4.09 -64.89
N ALA A 547 -17.43 -3.45 -65.93
CA ALA A 547 -16.70 -2.42 -66.68
C ALA A 547 -16.41 -1.18 -65.82
N ILE A 548 -17.39 -0.74 -65.03
CA ILE A 548 -17.24 0.40 -64.11
C ILE A 548 -16.20 0.09 -63.03
N ARG A 549 -16.20 -1.11 -62.43
CA ARG A 549 -15.19 -1.54 -61.45
C ARG A 549 -13.78 -1.52 -62.03
N LYS A 550 -13.59 -1.97 -63.28
CA LYS A 550 -12.29 -1.93 -63.97
C LYS A 550 -11.81 -0.50 -64.19
N GLN A 551 -12.70 0.41 -64.60
CA GLN A 551 -12.37 1.83 -64.75
C GLN A 551 -12.00 2.49 -63.41
N ILE A 552 -12.71 2.18 -62.32
CA ILE A 552 -12.36 2.66 -60.98
C ILE A 552 -10.98 2.14 -60.55
N ALA A 553 -10.67 0.87 -60.81
CA ALA A 553 -9.38 0.28 -60.44
C ALA A 553 -8.20 0.93 -61.18
N GLN A 554 -8.38 1.29 -62.46
CA GLN A 554 -7.34 1.86 -63.32
C GLN A 554 -7.20 3.39 -63.17
N ALA A 555 -8.16 4.07 -62.53
CA ALA A 555 -8.13 5.51 -62.37
C ALA A 555 -7.01 5.96 -61.41
N ASP A 556 -6.35 7.06 -61.73
CA ASP A 556 -5.34 7.68 -60.85
C ASP A 556 -6.02 8.55 -59.77
N LEU A 557 -6.74 7.87 -58.89
CA LEU A 557 -7.52 8.44 -57.79
C LEU A 557 -7.05 7.89 -56.44
N PRO A 558 -7.28 8.62 -55.34
CA PRO A 558 -7.01 8.10 -54.01
C PRO A 558 -7.82 6.82 -53.75
N GLU A 559 -7.21 5.83 -53.07
CA GLU A 559 -7.89 4.56 -52.80
C GLU A 559 -9.17 4.73 -51.97
N ALA A 560 -9.20 5.69 -51.04
CA ALA A 560 -10.42 6.02 -50.29
C ALA A 560 -11.57 6.47 -51.22
N THR A 561 -11.24 7.24 -52.26
CA THR A 561 -12.20 7.70 -53.26
C THR A 561 -12.65 6.56 -54.17
N LYS A 562 -11.73 5.69 -54.60
CA LYS A 562 -12.07 4.48 -55.35
C LYS A 562 -12.99 3.55 -54.55
N GLU A 563 -12.73 3.40 -53.26
CA GLU A 563 -13.53 2.53 -52.39
C GLU A 563 -14.94 3.09 -52.17
N ALA A 564 -15.08 4.41 -52.02
CA ALA A 564 -16.39 5.06 -51.99
C ALA A 564 -17.20 4.75 -53.27
N LEU A 565 -16.58 4.91 -54.45
CA LEU A 565 -17.23 4.60 -55.73
C LEU A 565 -17.61 3.12 -55.87
N ARG A 566 -16.74 2.20 -55.42
CA ARG A 566 -17.03 0.75 -55.40
C ARG A 566 -18.19 0.42 -54.47
N THR A 567 -18.22 1.04 -53.28
CA THR A 567 -19.27 0.82 -52.29
C THR A 567 -20.63 1.30 -52.81
N THR A 568 -20.68 2.48 -53.43
CA THR A 568 -21.92 2.98 -54.06
C THR A 568 -22.39 2.05 -55.19
N LEU A 569 -21.48 1.52 -56.01
CA LEU A 569 -21.82 0.56 -57.07
C LEU A 569 -22.38 -0.76 -56.49
N PHE A 570 -21.74 -1.30 -55.45
CA PHE A 570 -22.16 -2.51 -54.75
C PHE A 570 -23.57 -2.38 -54.16
N GLN A 571 -23.85 -1.26 -53.50
CA GLN A 571 -25.18 -0.97 -52.94
C GLN A 571 -26.27 -0.98 -54.01
N LYS A 572 -25.98 -0.47 -55.21
CA LYS A 572 -26.90 -0.48 -56.34
C LYS A 572 -27.15 -1.88 -56.88
N GLU A 573 -26.11 -2.71 -56.99
CA GLU A 573 -26.22 -4.09 -57.49
C GLU A 573 -27.04 -4.99 -56.56
N HIS A 574 -26.93 -4.79 -55.24
CA HIS A 574 -27.54 -5.67 -54.25
C HIS A 574 -28.69 -5.03 -53.45
N ALA A 575 -29.23 -3.91 -53.91
CA ALA A 575 -30.26 -3.12 -53.23
C ALA A 575 -31.42 -3.98 -52.67
N THR A 576 -31.94 -4.92 -53.47
CA THR A 576 -33.06 -5.79 -53.07
C THR A 576 -32.68 -6.77 -51.95
N ARG A 577 -31.46 -7.35 -51.99
CA ARG A 577 -30.97 -8.28 -50.96
C ARG A 577 -30.72 -7.54 -49.65
N ILE A 578 -30.11 -6.35 -49.73
CA ILE A 578 -29.85 -5.49 -48.56
C ILE A 578 -31.17 -5.07 -47.90
N ALA A 579 -32.18 -4.69 -48.69
CA ALA A 579 -33.50 -4.32 -48.17
C ALA A 579 -34.19 -5.50 -47.45
N ALA A 580 -34.15 -6.70 -48.03
CA ALA A 580 -34.75 -7.90 -47.43
C ALA A 580 -34.07 -8.30 -46.11
N ALA A 581 -32.73 -8.28 -46.05
CA ALA A 581 -31.97 -8.59 -44.84
C ALA A 581 -32.27 -7.61 -43.70
N LYS A 582 -32.31 -6.31 -43.99
CA LYS A 582 -32.70 -5.27 -43.02
C LYS A 582 -34.14 -5.44 -42.52
N GLY A 583 -35.06 -5.91 -43.37
CA GLY A 583 -36.43 -6.26 -42.98
C GLY A 583 -36.48 -7.43 -41.99
N PHE A 584 -35.75 -8.50 -42.25
CA PHE A 584 -35.70 -9.68 -41.37
C PHE A 584 -35.02 -9.39 -40.03
N GLY A 585 -33.93 -8.61 -40.03
CA GLY A 585 -33.25 -8.16 -38.81
C GLY A 585 -34.18 -7.38 -37.87
N LYS A 586 -35.09 -6.55 -38.40
CA LYS A 586 -36.10 -5.83 -37.60
C LYS A 586 -37.13 -6.76 -36.93
N ALA A 587 -37.53 -7.83 -37.59
CA ALA A 587 -38.54 -8.76 -37.07
C ALA A 587 -37.96 -9.77 -36.04
N SER A 588 -36.68 -10.12 -36.16
CA SER A 588 -36.00 -11.13 -35.33
C SER A 588 -36.15 -10.92 -33.82
N THR A 589 -36.11 -9.67 -33.34
CA THR A 589 -36.26 -9.32 -31.91
C THR A 589 -37.60 -9.78 -31.35
N TRP A 590 -38.70 -9.50 -32.07
CA TRP A 590 -40.05 -9.86 -31.62
C TRP A 590 -40.28 -11.37 -31.64
N ILE A 591 -39.70 -12.06 -32.63
CA ILE A 591 -39.74 -13.52 -32.72
C ILE A 591 -39.03 -14.15 -31.52
N LEU A 592 -37.87 -13.62 -31.12
CA LEU A 592 -37.10 -14.13 -29.97
C LEU A 592 -37.87 -13.98 -28.64
N ILE A 593 -38.49 -12.82 -28.40
CA ILE A 593 -39.31 -12.57 -27.20
C ILE A 593 -40.49 -13.55 -27.14
N ALA A 594 -41.19 -13.74 -28.26
CA ALA A 594 -42.32 -14.65 -28.31
C ALA A 594 -41.93 -16.10 -27.96
N VAL A 595 -40.77 -16.58 -28.44
CA VAL A 595 -40.25 -17.92 -28.13
C VAL A 595 -39.97 -18.09 -26.62
N ILE A 596 -39.35 -17.09 -25.97
CA ILE A 596 -39.03 -17.14 -24.53
C ILE A 596 -40.31 -17.17 -23.67
N ILE A 597 -41.32 -16.39 -24.05
CA ILE A 597 -42.60 -16.36 -23.32
C ILE A 597 -43.31 -17.71 -23.46
N VAL A 598 -43.44 -18.22 -24.69
CA VAL A 598 -44.14 -19.48 -24.96
C VAL A 598 -43.46 -20.65 -24.26
N SER A 599 -42.13 -20.67 -24.17
CA SER A 599 -41.42 -21.78 -23.52
C SER A 599 -41.81 -21.99 -22.05
N HIS A 600 -42.05 -20.92 -21.30
CA HIS A 600 -42.40 -21.00 -19.87
C HIS A 600 -43.77 -21.61 -19.60
N PHE A 601 -44.64 -21.70 -20.62
CA PHE A 601 -45.92 -22.40 -20.54
C PHE A 601 -45.83 -23.88 -20.92
N LEU A 602 -44.64 -24.38 -21.27
CA LEU A 602 -44.43 -25.73 -21.77
C LEU A 602 -43.50 -26.51 -20.84
N SER A 603 -43.93 -27.68 -20.37
CA SER A 603 -43.07 -28.58 -19.60
C SER A 603 -42.19 -29.44 -20.52
N LEU A 604 -40.97 -29.73 -20.07
CA LEU A 604 -40.01 -30.57 -20.79
C LEU A 604 -40.51 -32.03 -20.81
N SER A 605 -40.76 -32.59 -21.98
CA SER A 605 -41.13 -34.02 -22.11
C SER A 605 -39.88 -34.89 -21.92
N CYS A 606 -39.89 -35.80 -20.96
CA CYS A 606 -38.76 -36.68 -20.68
C CYS A 606 -39.18 -38.14 -20.41
N THR A 607 -38.29 -39.08 -20.69
CA THR A 607 -38.51 -40.50 -20.36
C THR A 607 -38.25 -40.80 -18.88
N GLN A 608 -38.81 -41.90 -18.35
CA GLN A 608 -38.64 -42.28 -16.94
C GLN A 608 -37.15 -42.48 -16.54
N ALA A 609 -36.29 -42.91 -17.48
CA ALA A 609 -34.84 -43.03 -17.27
C ALA A 609 -34.11 -41.69 -17.11
N PHE A 610 -34.74 -40.57 -17.50
CA PHE A 610 -34.18 -39.22 -17.41
C PHE A 610 -34.18 -38.68 -15.97
N LEU A 611 -35.10 -39.14 -15.11
CA LEU A 611 -35.26 -38.67 -13.72
C LEU A 611 -34.00 -38.84 -12.85
N GLY A 612 -33.19 -39.87 -13.12
CA GLY A 612 -31.95 -40.15 -12.39
C GLY A 612 -30.77 -39.25 -12.80
N ARG A 613 -30.88 -38.47 -13.87
CA ARG A 613 -29.79 -37.62 -14.38
C ARG A 613 -29.89 -36.22 -13.79
N ARG A 614 -29.35 -36.04 -12.59
CA ARG A 614 -29.22 -34.72 -11.96
C ARG A 614 -27.75 -34.29 -11.95
N PHE A 615 -27.47 -33.16 -12.58
CA PHE A 615 -26.15 -32.56 -12.59
C PHE A 615 -26.13 -31.37 -11.66
N TYR A 616 -25.35 -31.49 -10.59
CA TYR A 616 -25.11 -30.43 -9.63
C TYR A 616 -23.67 -29.95 -9.74
N ILE A 617 -23.47 -28.64 -9.90
CA ILE A 617 -22.15 -28.02 -9.81
C ILE A 617 -22.29 -26.91 -8.76
N LEU A 618 -21.44 -26.93 -7.73
CA LEU A 618 -21.46 -25.98 -6.61
C LEU A 618 -22.84 -25.84 -5.93
N GLY A 619 -23.58 -26.94 -5.83
CA GLY A 619 -24.92 -26.97 -5.22
C GLY A 619 -26.07 -26.52 -6.14
N TYR A 620 -25.81 -26.02 -7.34
CA TYR A 620 -26.84 -25.60 -8.32
C TYR A 620 -27.22 -26.74 -9.27
N SER A 621 -28.52 -26.94 -9.50
CA SER A 621 -29.03 -27.89 -10.49
C SER A 621 -28.98 -27.30 -11.91
N TYR A 622 -28.24 -27.95 -12.81
CA TYR A 622 -28.11 -27.56 -14.21
C TYR A 622 -29.12 -28.27 -15.13
N MET A 623 -30.14 -28.92 -14.56
CA MET A 623 -31.21 -29.57 -15.31
C MET A 623 -32.53 -28.83 -15.13
N LEU A 624 -33.37 -28.78 -16.15
CA LEU A 624 -34.72 -28.20 -16.06
C LEU A 624 -35.59 -29.03 -15.09
N SER A 625 -36.41 -28.34 -14.28
CA SER A 625 -37.20 -28.93 -13.20
C SER A 625 -38.64 -29.28 -13.59
N ASP A 626 -39.21 -28.56 -14.56
CA ASP A 626 -40.59 -28.76 -15.00
C ASP A 626 -40.66 -29.91 -16.01
N LEU A 627 -40.70 -31.12 -15.48
CA LEU A 627 -40.64 -32.38 -16.22
C LEU A 627 -42.04 -32.98 -16.41
N ASN A 628 -42.37 -33.35 -17.64
CA ASN A 628 -43.51 -34.20 -17.97
C ASN A 628 -43.00 -35.59 -18.36
N ILE A 629 -43.34 -36.63 -17.61
CA ILE A 629 -42.85 -37.99 -17.85
C ILE A 629 -43.70 -38.64 -18.94
N CYS A 630 -43.05 -39.10 -20.00
CA CYS A 630 -43.71 -39.76 -21.13
C CYS A 630 -43.10 -41.14 -21.37
N ASP A 631 -43.94 -42.16 -21.58
CA ASP A 631 -43.50 -43.53 -21.89
C ASP A 631 -42.77 -43.60 -23.24
N ARG A 632 -43.20 -42.79 -24.22
CA ARG A 632 -42.55 -42.62 -25.52
C ARG A 632 -42.59 -41.17 -25.97
N LEU A 633 -41.48 -40.68 -26.51
CA LEU A 633 -41.34 -39.32 -27.05
C LEU A 633 -41.61 -39.30 -28.56
N SER A 634 -42.43 -38.35 -28.99
CA SER A 634 -42.86 -38.13 -30.38
C SER A 634 -42.06 -37.01 -31.08
N PHE A 635 -42.32 -36.82 -32.37
CA PHE A 635 -41.81 -35.68 -33.14
C PHE A 635 -42.13 -34.32 -32.50
N TRP A 636 -43.37 -34.15 -32.04
CA TRP A 636 -43.84 -32.90 -31.44
C TRP A 636 -43.19 -32.64 -30.07
N ASP A 637 -42.89 -33.70 -29.32
CA ASP A 637 -42.08 -33.58 -28.11
C ASP A 637 -40.67 -33.09 -28.43
N GLY A 638 -40.11 -33.47 -29.58
CA GLY A 638 -38.83 -32.98 -30.08
C GLY A 638 -38.84 -31.47 -30.32
N ILE A 639 -39.79 -30.97 -31.12
CA ILE A 639 -39.92 -29.52 -31.38
C ILE A 639 -40.17 -28.76 -30.08
N LYS A 640 -41.10 -29.25 -29.26
CA LYS A 640 -41.45 -28.65 -27.97
C LYS A 640 -40.21 -28.57 -27.07
N ASN A 641 -39.47 -29.67 -26.92
CA ASN A 641 -38.28 -29.70 -26.09
C ASN A 641 -37.19 -28.74 -26.59
N ALA A 642 -37.02 -28.56 -27.91
CA ALA A 642 -36.07 -27.58 -28.44
C ALA A 642 -36.45 -26.15 -28.05
N VAL A 643 -37.75 -25.81 -28.15
CA VAL A 643 -38.29 -24.50 -27.73
C VAL A 643 -38.16 -24.31 -26.22
N VAL A 644 -38.46 -25.33 -25.42
CA VAL A 644 -38.36 -25.29 -23.95
C VAL A 644 -36.91 -25.12 -23.51
N VAL A 645 -35.98 -25.94 -24.02
CA VAL A 645 -34.56 -25.86 -23.67
C VAL A 645 -33.98 -24.50 -24.03
N PHE A 646 -34.25 -23.99 -25.24
CA PHE A 646 -33.78 -22.68 -25.66
C PHE A 646 -34.43 -21.54 -24.86
N GLY A 647 -35.76 -21.53 -24.78
CA GLY A 647 -36.51 -20.44 -24.16
C GLY A 647 -36.37 -20.36 -22.64
N HIS A 648 -36.28 -21.49 -21.92
CA HIS A 648 -36.01 -21.48 -20.48
C HIS A 648 -34.58 -21.03 -20.18
N CYS A 649 -33.58 -21.46 -20.96
CA CYS A 649 -32.20 -21.05 -20.69
C CYS A 649 -31.97 -19.59 -21.10
N ALA A 650 -32.52 -19.13 -22.22
CA ALA A 650 -32.50 -17.72 -22.60
C ALA A 650 -33.31 -16.87 -21.59
N GLY A 651 -34.49 -17.34 -21.19
CA GLY A 651 -35.33 -16.68 -20.19
C GLY A 651 -34.71 -16.64 -18.81
N ASP A 652 -33.96 -17.66 -18.38
CA ASP A 652 -33.22 -17.64 -17.11
C ASP A 652 -32.20 -16.49 -17.08
N ILE A 653 -31.51 -16.21 -18.19
CA ILE A 653 -30.59 -15.08 -18.30
C ILE A 653 -31.32 -13.76 -18.13
N PHE A 654 -32.50 -13.59 -18.73
CA PHE A 654 -33.19 -12.30 -18.71
C PHE A 654 -34.09 -12.12 -17.48
N ILE A 655 -34.94 -13.10 -17.17
CA ILE A 655 -35.97 -13.03 -16.13
C ILE A 655 -35.36 -13.14 -14.73
N LYS A 656 -34.45 -14.09 -14.48
CA LYS A 656 -33.84 -14.25 -13.14
C LYS A 656 -32.82 -13.15 -12.86
N SER A 657 -32.04 -12.72 -13.85
CA SER A 657 -31.18 -11.54 -13.70
C SER A 657 -32.00 -10.30 -13.40
N PHE A 658 -33.11 -10.09 -14.10
CA PHE A 658 -33.98 -8.94 -13.85
C PHE A 658 -34.58 -9.00 -12.43
N HIS A 659 -35.11 -10.15 -12.00
CA HIS A 659 -35.66 -10.29 -10.66
C HIS A 659 -34.61 -10.09 -9.56
N GLU A 660 -33.43 -10.70 -9.67
CA GLU A 660 -32.34 -10.57 -8.69
C GLU A 660 -31.74 -9.16 -8.69
N TYR A 661 -31.66 -8.52 -9.85
CA TYR A 661 -31.24 -7.13 -9.97
C TYR A 661 -32.19 -6.20 -9.22
N PHE A 662 -33.52 -6.34 -9.39
CA PHE A 662 -34.48 -5.52 -8.65
C PHE A 662 -34.51 -5.85 -7.15
N ALA A 663 -34.30 -7.11 -6.75
CA ALA A 663 -34.21 -7.49 -5.34
C ALA A 663 -32.97 -6.92 -4.63
N GLY A 664 -31.89 -6.61 -5.35
CA GLY A 664 -30.67 -6.07 -4.73
C GLY A 664 -30.74 -4.59 -4.30
N PHE A 665 -31.86 -3.90 -4.56
CA PHE A 665 -32.07 -2.51 -4.13
C PHE A 665 -32.46 -2.36 -2.65
N HIS A 666 -32.46 -3.43 -1.85
CA HIS A 666 -32.89 -3.39 -0.44
C HIS A 666 -31.88 -2.78 0.56
N ASN A 667 -30.70 -2.33 0.10
CA ASN A 667 -29.71 -1.65 0.94
C ASN A 667 -29.76 -0.14 0.64
N GLY A 668 -29.74 0.71 1.68
CA GLY A 668 -30.03 2.15 1.62
C GLY A 668 -29.42 2.95 0.46
N PHE A 669 -29.95 4.15 0.23
CA PHE A 669 -29.79 4.97 -1.00
C PHE A 669 -28.44 4.87 -1.74
N LEU A 670 -27.31 5.04 -1.06
CA LEU A 670 -25.96 4.96 -1.65
C LEU A 670 -25.59 3.56 -2.18
N ALA A 671 -25.96 2.50 -1.46
CA ALA A 671 -25.77 1.12 -1.91
C ALA A 671 -26.68 0.81 -3.11
N GLY A 672 -27.88 1.37 -3.14
CA GLY A 672 -28.79 1.27 -4.29
C GLY A 672 -28.24 1.90 -5.57
N VAL A 673 -27.53 3.04 -5.49
CA VAL A 673 -26.91 3.69 -6.66
C VAL A 673 -25.75 2.85 -7.22
N VAL A 674 -24.89 2.32 -6.35
CA VAL A 674 -23.80 1.41 -6.77
C VAL A 674 -24.38 0.13 -7.38
N TRP A 675 -25.42 -0.41 -6.76
CA TRP A 675 -26.11 -1.60 -7.26
C TRP A 675 -26.79 -1.36 -8.61
N ALA A 676 -27.32 -0.16 -8.89
CA ALA A 676 -27.93 0.14 -10.18
C ALA A 676 -26.96 -0.02 -11.36
N VAL A 677 -25.67 0.27 -11.16
CA VAL A 677 -24.65 0.13 -12.21
C VAL A 677 -24.03 -1.25 -12.17
N VAL A 678 -23.51 -1.66 -11.01
CA VAL A 678 -22.75 -2.92 -10.87
C VAL A 678 -23.67 -4.14 -10.87
N GLY A 679 -24.87 -4.02 -10.29
CA GLY A 679 -25.83 -5.11 -10.18
C GLY A 679 -26.31 -5.62 -11.54
N ILE A 680 -26.48 -4.76 -12.55
CA ILE A 680 -26.86 -5.19 -13.90
C ILE A 680 -25.79 -6.12 -14.47
N PHE A 681 -24.53 -5.69 -14.45
CA PHE A 681 -23.43 -6.50 -14.96
C PHE A 681 -23.21 -7.76 -14.12
N TRP A 682 -23.24 -7.64 -12.79
CA TRP A 682 -23.05 -8.76 -11.88
C TRP A 682 -24.12 -9.84 -12.07
N THR A 683 -25.40 -9.45 -12.12
CA THR A 683 -26.51 -10.39 -12.31
C THR A 683 -26.49 -11.02 -13.70
N LEU A 684 -26.25 -10.24 -14.75
CA LEU A 684 -26.13 -10.76 -16.12
C LEU A 684 -24.95 -11.73 -16.25
N ILE A 685 -23.78 -11.39 -15.71
CA ILE A 685 -22.60 -12.27 -15.73
C ILE A 685 -22.89 -13.54 -14.94
N LYS A 686 -23.41 -13.40 -13.71
CA LYS A 686 -23.74 -14.54 -12.84
C LYS A 686 -24.69 -15.51 -13.54
N HIS A 687 -25.80 -15.01 -14.10
CA HIS A 687 -26.78 -15.87 -14.77
C HIS A 687 -26.32 -16.33 -16.14
N ALA A 688 -25.49 -15.59 -16.88
CA ALA A 688 -24.87 -16.10 -18.11
C ALA A 688 -23.92 -17.28 -17.82
N PHE A 689 -23.10 -17.19 -16.76
CA PHE A 689 -22.22 -18.28 -16.31
C PHE A 689 -23.00 -19.52 -15.86
N LEU A 690 -24.24 -19.37 -15.40
CA LEU A 690 -25.10 -20.50 -15.04
C LEU A 690 -25.89 -21.02 -16.25
N ALA A 691 -26.47 -20.12 -17.04
CA ALA A 691 -27.43 -20.47 -18.09
C ALA A 691 -26.77 -21.00 -19.37
N ILE A 692 -25.57 -20.57 -19.74
CA ILE A 692 -24.87 -21.10 -20.92
C ILE A 692 -24.47 -22.57 -20.69
N PRO A 693 -23.80 -22.94 -19.57
CA PRO A 693 -23.55 -24.34 -19.27
C PRO A 693 -24.85 -25.14 -19.09
N ARG A 694 -25.88 -24.55 -18.47
CA ARG A 694 -27.21 -25.18 -18.36
C ARG A 694 -27.83 -25.45 -19.73
N TYR A 695 -27.74 -24.52 -20.66
CA TYR A 695 -28.25 -24.67 -22.03
C TYR A 695 -27.51 -25.79 -22.74
N ILE A 696 -26.18 -25.80 -22.72
CA ILE A 696 -25.37 -26.84 -23.35
C ILE A 696 -25.69 -28.21 -22.75
N LEU A 697 -25.74 -28.30 -21.42
CA LEU A 697 -26.00 -29.55 -20.73
C LEU A 697 -27.42 -30.06 -20.99
N CYS A 698 -28.44 -29.20 -20.92
CA CYS A 698 -29.81 -29.54 -21.29
C CYS A 698 -29.90 -29.92 -22.77
N LEU A 699 -29.28 -29.16 -23.68
CA LEU A 699 -29.29 -29.45 -25.11
C LEU A 699 -28.77 -30.86 -25.39
N VAL A 700 -27.63 -31.23 -24.79
CA VAL A 700 -27.01 -32.54 -24.96
C VAL A 700 -27.85 -33.63 -24.27
N THR A 701 -28.20 -33.45 -23.00
CA THR A 701 -28.89 -34.48 -22.21
C THR A 701 -30.31 -34.76 -22.70
N VAL A 702 -31.05 -33.72 -23.10
CA VAL A 702 -32.41 -33.81 -23.67
C VAL A 702 -32.38 -34.32 -25.10
N PHE A 703 -31.29 -34.12 -25.85
CA PHE A 703 -31.11 -34.79 -27.12
C PHE A 703 -30.90 -36.30 -26.89
N PHE A 704 -29.93 -36.70 -26.05
CA PHE A 704 -29.55 -38.11 -25.85
C PHE A 704 -30.48 -38.95 -24.94
N GLN A 705 -31.73 -38.56 -24.78
CA GLN A 705 -32.71 -39.41 -24.11
C GLN A 705 -33.23 -40.49 -25.06
N LYS A 706 -33.52 -41.68 -24.52
CA LYS A 706 -33.95 -42.84 -25.33
C LYS A 706 -35.31 -42.57 -25.97
N ALA A 707 -35.31 -42.11 -27.22
CA ALA A 707 -36.50 -41.67 -27.95
C ALA A 707 -36.62 -42.30 -29.35
N SER A 708 -37.75 -42.07 -30.02
CA SER A 708 -37.95 -42.46 -31.42
C SER A 708 -37.10 -41.61 -32.37
N ILE A 709 -36.76 -42.10 -33.57
CA ILE A 709 -36.01 -41.30 -34.56
C ILE A 709 -36.71 -39.98 -34.91
N PHE A 710 -38.05 -40.01 -34.91
CA PHE A 710 -38.88 -38.84 -35.17
C PHE A 710 -38.73 -37.75 -34.11
N TYR A 711 -38.49 -38.09 -32.85
CA TYR A 711 -38.19 -37.11 -31.81
C TYR A 711 -36.93 -36.29 -32.16
N TYR A 712 -35.85 -36.95 -32.57
CA TYR A 712 -34.58 -36.26 -32.89
C TYR A 712 -34.72 -35.34 -34.11
N VAL A 713 -35.48 -35.77 -35.13
CA VAL A 713 -35.78 -34.92 -36.30
C VAL A 713 -36.58 -33.69 -35.85
N GLY A 714 -37.60 -33.88 -35.00
CA GLY A 714 -38.36 -32.77 -34.42
C GLY A 714 -37.49 -31.83 -33.60
N TYR A 715 -36.57 -32.36 -32.79
CA TYR A 715 -35.67 -31.56 -31.97
C TYR A 715 -34.69 -30.72 -32.82
N ALA A 716 -34.09 -31.32 -33.85
CA ALA A 716 -33.19 -30.61 -34.77
C ALA A 716 -33.92 -29.51 -35.57
N LEU A 717 -35.11 -29.83 -36.10
CA LEU A 717 -35.94 -28.87 -36.84
C LEU A 717 -36.53 -27.77 -35.95
N GLY A 718 -36.80 -28.05 -34.68
CA GLY A 718 -37.19 -27.02 -33.71
C GLY A 718 -36.02 -26.08 -33.37
N THR A 719 -34.80 -26.58 -33.39
CA THR A 719 -33.61 -25.80 -32.99
C THR A 719 -33.09 -24.89 -34.12
N TRP A 720 -33.13 -25.33 -35.38
CA TRP A 720 -32.56 -24.57 -36.51
C TRP A 720 -33.17 -23.17 -36.75
N PRO A 721 -34.50 -22.98 -36.73
CA PRO A 721 -35.12 -21.65 -36.85
C PRO A 721 -34.71 -20.71 -35.71
N LEU A 722 -34.53 -21.24 -34.49
CA LEU A 722 -34.13 -20.47 -33.32
C LEU A 722 -32.71 -19.91 -33.50
N PHE A 723 -31.78 -20.71 -34.03
CA PHE A 723 -30.44 -20.23 -34.39
C PHE A 723 -30.46 -19.16 -35.50
N ARG A 724 -31.33 -19.32 -36.50
CA ARG A 724 -31.49 -18.32 -37.58
C ARG A 724 -32.02 -16.98 -37.05
N VAL A 725 -33.00 -17.03 -36.15
CA VAL A 725 -33.55 -15.84 -35.49
C VAL A 725 -32.50 -15.18 -34.59
N LEU A 726 -31.78 -15.97 -33.80
CA LEU A 726 -30.73 -15.47 -32.92
C LEU A 726 -29.58 -14.83 -33.72
N SER A 727 -29.13 -15.46 -34.80
CA SER A 727 -28.08 -14.90 -35.67
C SER A 727 -28.54 -13.61 -36.34
N ALA A 728 -29.80 -13.54 -36.80
CA ALA A 728 -30.34 -12.32 -37.39
C ALA A 728 -30.53 -11.20 -36.36
N TYR A 729 -30.80 -11.55 -35.09
CA TYR A 729 -30.86 -10.60 -33.98
C TYR A 729 -29.47 -10.04 -33.66
N SER A 730 -28.45 -10.92 -33.56
CA SER A 730 -27.08 -10.52 -33.22
C SER A 730 -26.42 -9.67 -34.30
N ASN A 731 -26.73 -9.90 -35.58
CA ASN A 731 -26.06 -9.24 -36.72
C ASN A 731 -26.83 -8.00 -37.24
N LYS A 732 -27.74 -7.45 -36.44
CA LYS A 732 -28.57 -6.31 -36.81
C LYS A 732 -27.71 -5.05 -36.96
N GLY A 733 -27.80 -4.37 -38.10
CA GLY A 733 -26.98 -3.19 -38.44
C GLY A 733 -25.74 -3.51 -39.30
N GLU A 734 -25.35 -4.78 -39.43
CA GLU A 734 -24.24 -5.24 -40.28
C GLU A 734 -24.72 -5.97 -41.54
N GLU A 735 -25.97 -5.76 -41.98
CA GLU A 735 -26.58 -6.57 -43.03
C GLU A 735 -25.87 -6.41 -44.38
N GLU A 736 -25.43 -5.19 -44.70
CA GLU A 736 -24.76 -4.87 -45.95
C GLU A 736 -23.36 -5.50 -46.02
N GLU A 737 -22.60 -5.42 -44.93
CA GLU A 737 -21.26 -6.01 -44.84
C GLU A 737 -21.30 -7.54 -44.88
N ASN A 738 -22.31 -8.14 -44.25
CA ASN A 738 -22.52 -9.59 -44.32
C ASN A 738 -22.90 -10.05 -45.73
N ILE A 739 -23.71 -9.28 -46.47
CA ILE A 739 -23.99 -9.58 -47.88
C ILE A 739 -22.72 -9.43 -48.73
N ARG A 740 -21.91 -8.41 -48.45
CA ARG A 740 -20.63 -8.18 -49.13
C ARG A 740 -19.68 -9.37 -48.93
N ARG A 741 -19.49 -9.83 -47.69
CA ARG A 741 -18.71 -11.04 -47.37
C ARG A 741 -19.26 -12.31 -48.04
N GLN A 742 -20.57 -12.46 -48.17
CA GLN A 742 -21.16 -13.63 -48.82
C GLN A 742 -21.00 -13.63 -50.34
N VAL A 743 -21.04 -12.45 -50.97
CA VAL A 743 -20.90 -12.30 -52.42
C VAL A 743 -19.42 -12.35 -52.82
N GLU A 744 -18.55 -11.65 -52.09
CA GLU A 744 -17.11 -11.57 -52.37
C GLU A 744 -16.32 -12.77 -51.79
N GLY A 745 -16.85 -13.48 -50.79
CA GLY A 745 -16.25 -14.69 -50.23
C GLY A 745 -16.58 -15.99 -50.96
N ASN A 746 -17.47 -15.94 -51.98
CA ASN A 746 -17.82 -17.07 -52.85
C ASN A 746 -17.41 -16.82 -54.32
N SER A 747 -16.54 -15.84 -54.58
CA SER A 747 -15.96 -15.55 -55.89
C SER A 747 -14.49 -15.93 -55.95
#